data_AF-A0A496MUD9-F1
#
_entry.id   AF-A0A496MUD9-F1
#
_cell.length_a   1.000
_cell.length_b   1.000
_cell.length_c   1.000
_cell.angle_alpha   90.00
_cell.angle_beta   90.00
_cell.angle_gamma   90.00
#
_symmetry.space_group_name_H-M   'P 1'
#
loop_
_entity.id
_entity.type
_entity.pdbx_description
1 polymer ?
#
loop_
_entity_poly.entity_id
_entity_poly.type
_entity_poly.pdbx_seq_one_letter_code
_entity_poly.pdbx_strand_id
1 'polypeptide(L)'
;SQDESLIAFSNERYYEGKLASLPSPGGHVAAGVSLKRVDGQFNRQPGRLHRTNEVEAHAIVAEISERLNNPITAQESLGVVTFNTQQRNLILDLLEASEDPLIHQKLHQETDALFVKNLENVQGDERDTILFSVAFSKQPSGGPLPLNFGPITRTGGEKRLNVAITRARRSVVMFASFDAVDIDLSRTKSQGMADLRGYMLAATAVDSLTTTLTTAGAPASDDTHGEQLALPQVTQKTINQNHVRDDVAQRLRDRGWVVETDYGMSSFTLDLVIRPQDDDRWHVGVLLDGPKWYHLPTVSDRDLVPELLKPIMQWASVTRVWLPEWAINPDGVVDKLENELAAAQKELAARDARFQHQLEEIKNRLDQQREAATEQLNEEAKPELAVEPLELEAPTAPPATAAGATAQAGAKGISKITGYSPVKLPKLGERDELEKRLSSARRAELGSIIEDAVNAAGPISLNDLRVLIIKGFNRSRGSKHINGRILGLIPKDLRHKEGRSNTEFVWPRGVVPHEWRGVRASQGKRTANQISLWEVRNAMAQLDFIEEIPADPSEPELDRVIRATMTVFGLKQKSSSVTAHFTEALKLLKTQNKPQPISVSSTTPTQLPVALDVRNSKVGQITSQYHPGTYAVVDVETTGFSTADRIVELAIVVLDDDGENLYEWSTLINPMRDISNGAIHGITAKDVAVAPTFDQVADDVAALLEGKIFVAHNAIFDVRMLKSEFDRVGLKMAGLADGHIDTLRLAQNSLPISSRSLDSCLAFMGITNEQAHSALSDARATGRLLTRFLLDELPNSARSVSVTGDAMQPSREVYPLGTETMERGNSYMNDDWLSAAIDEMPSSGNVDTDSYLELLDFAMLDFELSVHERRELTAHARNLGMSQADADRVHMQYIRQLVRVVMSDGVVTQQERDGLWLAADTLGISREVVEEILNTGSTGDDATQVSTLTLQPGDRVAFTGTRAGEDAAVAAGLIVGGVTKATVVLVAADPDSMSGKAKKARQYHIPIITEHRFNQLVADLMRIE
;
A
#
# COMPACT_ATOMS: atom_id res chain seq x y z
N SER A 1 -18.87 -2.08 2.19
CA SER A 1 -19.62 -2.13 3.46
C SER A 1 -20.75 -3.13 3.33
N GLN A 2 -21.00 -3.93 4.36
CA GLN A 2 -22.07 -4.94 4.39
C GLN A 2 -23.39 -4.41 4.97
N ASP A 3 -23.39 -3.16 5.44
CA ASP A 3 -24.58 -2.43 5.85
C ASP A 3 -24.54 -1.02 5.26
N GLU A 4 -25.68 -0.55 4.77
CA GLU A 4 -25.79 0.73 4.08
C GLU A 4 -25.61 1.92 5.06
N SER A 5 -25.94 1.75 6.34
CA SER A 5 -25.79 2.81 7.36
C SER A 5 -24.34 3.24 7.56
N LEU A 6 -23.37 2.37 7.24
CA LEU A 6 -21.94 2.65 7.32
C LEU A 6 -21.49 3.73 6.33
N ILE A 7 -22.12 3.79 5.16
CA ILE A 7 -21.76 4.73 4.10
C ILE A 7 -22.79 5.86 3.95
N ALA A 8 -24.03 5.68 4.41
CA ALA A 8 -25.13 6.64 4.23
C ALA A 8 -24.76 8.08 4.64
N PHE A 9 -24.23 8.27 5.85
CA PHE A 9 -23.81 9.59 6.31
C PHE A 9 -22.69 10.17 5.43
N SER A 10 -21.70 9.35 5.07
CA SER A 10 -20.57 9.79 4.25
C SER A 10 -21.03 10.17 2.84
N ASN A 11 -21.90 9.36 2.24
CA ASN A 11 -22.49 9.58 0.93
C ASN A 11 -23.27 10.90 0.87
N GLU A 12 -24.15 11.14 1.83
CA GLU A 12 -24.91 12.39 1.89
C GLU A 12 -23.98 13.60 2.09
N ARG A 13 -23.00 13.49 2.98
CA ARG A 13 -22.21 14.64 3.44
C ARG A 13 -21.01 14.99 2.56
N TYR A 14 -20.36 13.99 1.97
CA TYR A 14 -19.12 14.16 1.19
C TYR A 14 -19.27 13.84 -0.29
N TYR A 15 -20.33 13.11 -0.67
CA TYR A 15 -20.58 12.70 -2.05
C TYR A 15 -21.92 13.20 -2.60
N GLU A 16 -22.61 14.09 -1.87
CA GLU A 16 -23.90 14.69 -2.28
C GLU A 16 -24.98 13.65 -2.62
N GLY A 17 -24.93 12.46 -2.01
CA GLY A 17 -25.84 11.36 -2.30
C GLY A 17 -25.64 10.68 -3.66
N LYS A 18 -24.53 10.96 -4.35
CA LYS A 18 -24.25 10.45 -5.70
C LYS A 18 -23.71 9.02 -5.71
N LEU A 19 -23.20 8.50 -4.58
CA LEU A 19 -22.81 7.09 -4.51
C LEU A 19 -24.07 6.23 -4.44
N ALA A 20 -24.19 5.28 -5.36
CA ALA A 20 -25.20 4.24 -5.26
C ALA A 20 -24.72 3.20 -4.23
N SER A 21 -25.42 3.09 -3.10
CA SER A 21 -25.24 1.99 -2.16
C SER A 21 -26.40 1.01 -2.25
N LEU A 22 -26.10 -0.27 -1.99
CA LEU A 22 -27.09 -1.33 -2.07
C LEU A 22 -27.82 -1.46 -0.73
N PRO A 23 -29.15 -1.59 -0.71
CA PRO A 23 -29.90 -1.84 0.52
C PRO A 23 -29.64 -3.26 1.06
N SER A 24 -29.47 -3.37 2.39
CA SER A 24 -29.40 -4.67 3.09
C SER A 24 -30.80 -5.14 3.49
N PRO A 25 -31.07 -6.45 3.59
CA PRO A 25 -32.37 -6.98 4.03
C PRO A 25 -32.66 -6.74 5.53
N GLY A 26 -31.78 -6.06 6.27
CA GLY A 26 -31.90 -5.85 7.70
C GLY A 26 -31.72 -7.13 8.54
N GLY A 27 -31.78 -6.98 9.87
CA GLY A 27 -31.76 -8.08 10.85
C GLY A 27 -30.41 -8.75 11.13
N HIS A 28 -29.29 -8.20 10.64
CA HIS A 28 -27.96 -8.56 11.15
C HIS A 28 -27.74 -7.89 12.52
N VAL A 29 -27.74 -8.68 13.60
CA VAL A 29 -27.66 -8.22 15.00
C VAL A 29 -26.36 -7.43 15.31
N ALA A 30 -25.34 -7.51 14.45
CA ALA A 30 -24.01 -6.94 14.68
C ALA A 30 -23.49 -6.00 13.58
N ALA A 31 -24.33 -5.58 12.62
CA ALA A 31 -23.91 -4.71 11.51
C ALA A 31 -24.49 -3.29 11.63
N GLY A 32 -23.79 -2.30 11.08
CA GLY A 32 -24.22 -0.90 11.05
C GLY A 32 -23.53 0.03 12.06
N VAL A 33 -24.11 1.22 12.28
CA VAL A 33 -23.53 2.27 13.13
C VAL A 33 -24.33 2.42 14.43
N SER A 34 -23.66 2.40 15.58
CA SER A 34 -24.28 2.57 16.91
C SER A 34 -23.52 3.55 17.81
N LEU A 35 -24.20 4.15 18.78
CA LEU A 35 -23.64 5.07 19.77
C LEU A 35 -23.80 4.51 21.19
N LYS A 36 -22.70 4.12 21.84
CA LYS A 36 -22.66 3.74 23.26
C LYS A 36 -22.36 4.95 24.13
N ARG A 37 -23.33 5.33 24.97
CA ARG A 37 -23.18 6.41 25.94
C ARG A 37 -22.57 5.91 27.24
N VAL A 38 -21.58 6.63 27.72
CA VAL A 38 -20.84 6.31 28.96
C VAL A 38 -20.67 7.54 29.82
N ASP A 39 -20.86 7.40 31.13
CA ASP A 39 -20.76 8.51 32.09
C ASP A 39 -19.30 8.80 32.48
N GLY A 40 -18.50 9.17 31.47
CA GLY A 40 -17.08 9.43 31.58
C GLY A 40 -16.72 10.90 31.68
N GLN A 41 -15.57 11.17 32.28
CA GLN A 41 -15.07 12.52 32.48
C GLN A 41 -13.69 12.70 31.85
N PHE A 42 -13.57 13.65 30.92
CA PHE A 42 -12.30 14.02 30.32
C PHE A 42 -11.42 14.76 31.34
N ASN A 43 -10.31 14.12 31.70
CA ASN A 43 -9.37 14.63 32.69
C ASN A 43 -8.50 15.74 32.07
N ARG A 44 -8.66 16.96 32.58
CA ARG A 44 -7.94 18.16 32.14
C ARG A 44 -6.82 18.57 33.09
N GLN A 45 -6.66 17.86 34.20
CA GLN A 45 -5.64 18.16 35.19
C GLN A 45 -4.30 17.55 34.78
N PRO A 46 -3.17 18.26 34.98
CA PRO A 46 -1.84 17.69 34.77
C PRO A 46 -1.63 16.46 35.66
N GLY A 47 -1.14 15.36 35.08
CA GLY A 47 -0.96 14.10 35.79
C GLY A 47 -0.82 12.92 34.83
N ARG A 48 -0.74 11.70 35.38
CA ARG A 48 -0.60 10.45 34.59
C ARG A 48 -1.76 10.25 33.60
N LEU A 49 -2.97 10.63 34.01
CA LEU A 49 -4.22 10.48 33.26
C LEU A 49 -4.63 11.78 32.57
N HIS A 50 -3.67 12.68 32.32
CA HIS A 50 -3.96 13.95 31.66
C HIS A 50 -4.41 13.71 30.21
N ARG A 51 -5.54 14.33 29.85
CA ARG A 51 -6.19 14.28 28.52
C ARG A 51 -6.76 12.90 28.16
N THR A 52 -7.21 12.15 29.16
CA THR A 52 -7.88 10.86 28.96
C THR A 52 -9.27 10.84 29.58
N ASN A 53 -10.08 9.86 29.19
CA ASN A 53 -11.36 9.51 29.81
C ASN A 53 -11.32 8.02 30.13
N GLU A 54 -11.13 7.73 31.41
CA GLU A 54 -10.93 6.35 31.89
C GLU A 54 -12.17 5.51 31.74
N VAL A 55 -13.35 6.05 32.06
CA VAL A 55 -14.62 5.30 31.95
C VAL A 55 -14.85 4.86 30.51
N GLU A 56 -14.61 5.76 29.56
CA GLU A 56 -14.71 5.44 28.13
C GLU A 56 -13.67 4.41 27.69
N ALA A 57 -12.42 4.52 28.17
CA ALA A 57 -11.37 3.57 27.85
C ALA A 57 -11.68 2.15 28.39
N HIS A 58 -12.21 2.04 29.61
CA HIS A 58 -12.64 0.75 30.17
C HIS A 58 -13.84 0.18 29.43
N ALA A 59 -14.80 1.02 29.02
CA ALA A 59 -15.94 0.57 28.22
C ALA A 59 -15.52 -0.02 26.87
N ILE A 60 -14.50 0.56 26.23
CA ILE A 60 -13.93 0.03 24.99
C ILE A 60 -13.22 -1.31 25.22
N VAL A 61 -12.45 -1.46 26.30
CA VAL A 61 -11.80 -2.75 26.62
C VAL A 61 -12.83 -3.83 26.94
N ALA A 62 -13.90 -3.47 27.65
CA ALA A 62 -15.02 -4.38 27.91
C ALA A 62 -15.73 -4.80 26.62
N GLU A 63 -15.96 -3.88 25.68
CA GLU A 63 -16.53 -4.18 24.36
C GLU A 63 -15.63 -5.15 23.56
N ILE A 64 -14.32 -4.93 23.58
CA ILE A 64 -13.36 -5.82 22.90
C ILE A 64 -13.42 -7.21 23.52
N SER A 65 -13.42 -7.31 24.85
CA SER A 65 -13.55 -8.59 25.56
C SER A 65 -14.86 -9.30 25.20
N GLU A 66 -15.99 -8.60 25.24
CA GLU A 66 -17.30 -9.14 24.88
C GLU A 66 -17.30 -9.69 23.44
N ARG A 67 -16.74 -8.93 22.49
CA ARG A 67 -16.67 -9.35 21.09
C ARG A 67 -15.77 -10.54 20.85
N LEU A 68 -14.63 -10.62 21.54
CA LEU A 68 -13.72 -11.76 21.45
C LEU A 68 -14.31 -13.02 22.09
N ASN A 69 -15.17 -12.87 23.11
CA ASN A 69 -15.84 -13.98 23.77
C ASN A 69 -17.19 -14.36 23.14
N ASN A 70 -17.67 -13.60 22.16
CA ASN A 70 -18.90 -13.90 21.44
C ASN A 70 -18.59 -14.70 20.17
N PRO A 71 -19.11 -15.94 20.02
CA PRO A 71 -18.86 -16.79 18.85
C PRO A 71 -19.19 -16.13 17.50
N ILE A 72 -20.12 -15.18 17.47
CA ILE A 72 -20.50 -14.46 16.24
C ILE A 72 -19.42 -13.47 15.82
N THR A 73 -18.78 -12.79 16.77
CA THR A 73 -17.83 -11.69 16.51
C THR A 73 -16.37 -12.04 16.79
N ALA A 74 -16.07 -13.20 17.39
CA ALA A 74 -14.73 -13.55 17.84
C ALA A 74 -13.67 -13.63 16.72
N GLN A 75 -14.10 -13.90 15.49
CA GLN A 75 -13.24 -13.96 14.31
C GLN A 75 -13.12 -12.63 13.56
N GLU A 76 -13.89 -11.60 13.95
CA GLU A 76 -13.85 -10.30 13.31
C GLU A 76 -12.54 -9.56 13.59
N SER A 77 -12.03 -8.85 12.59
CA SER A 77 -10.93 -7.93 12.76
C SER A 77 -11.42 -6.64 13.42
N LEU A 78 -10.70 -6.17 14.45
CA LEU A 78 -11.09 -5.04 15.30
C LEU A 78 -10.12 -3.86 15.12
N GLY A 79 -10.66 -2.65 15.06
CA GLY A 79 -9.86 -1.42 15.06
C GLY A 79 -10.40 -0.43 16.07
N VAL A 80 -9.55 0.11 16.94
CA VAL A 80 -9.90 1.21 17.85
C VAL A 80 -9.32 2.51 17.31
N VAL A 81 -10.16 3.51 17.12
CA VAL A 81 -9.78 4.84 16.64
C VAL A 81 -10.04 5.89 17.72
N THR A 82 -8.99 6.53 18.21
CA THR A 82 -9.10 7.58 19.24
C THR A 82 -8.90 8.98 18.66
N PHE A 83 -9.56 9.99 19.23
CA PHE A 83 -9.39 11.38 18.77
C PHE A 83 -8.11 12.04 19.29
N ASN A 84 -7.44 11.43 20.28
CA ASN A 84 -6.17 11.90 20.78
C ASN A 84 -5.22 10.75 21.18
N THR A 85 -3.93 11.04 21.17
CA THR A 85 -2.85 10.08 21.44
C THR A 85 -2.80 9.64 22.90
N GLN A 86 -3.20 10.48 23.85
CA GLN A 86 -3.18 10.13 25.28
C GLN A 86 -4.20 9.04 25.59
N GLN A 87 -5.42 9.16 25.05
CA GLN A 87 -6.47 8.15 25.14
C GLN A 87 -6.05 6.83 24.48
N ARG A 88 -5.39 6.91 23.32
CA ARG A 88 -4.83 5.74 22.62
C ARG A 88 -3.89 4.94 23.53
N ASN A 89 -2.96 5.64 24.18
CA ASN A 89 -1.99 5.01 25.06
C ASN A 89 -2.67 4.41 26.30
N LEU A 90 -3.67 5.09 26.89
CA LEU A 90 -4.45 4.53 28.00
C LEU A 90 -5.16 3.22 27.62
N ILE A 91 -5.82 3.19 26.45
CA ILE A 91 -6.50 1.97 25.99
C ILE A 91 -5.48 0.84 25.76
N LEU A 92 -4.32 1.13 25.17
CA LEU A 92 -3.24 0.15 25.02
C LEU A 92 -2.74 -0.38 26.37
N ASP A 93 -2.53 0.49 27.36
CA ASP A 93 -2.12 0.10 28.71
C ASP A 93 -3.18 -0.80 29.39
N LEU A 94 -4.47 -0.49 29.22
CA LEU A 94 -5.57 -1.29 29.76
C LEU A 94 -5.71 -2.64 29.05
N LEU A 95 -5.49 -2.69 27.73
CA LEU A 95 -5.48 -3.92 26.96
C LEU A 95 -4.31 -4.83 27.38
N GLU A 96 -3.11 -4.26 27.56
CA GLU A 96 -1.93 -4.98 28.07
C GLU A 96 -2.12 -5.45 29.54
N ALA A 97 -2.95 -4.75 30.33
CA ALA A 97 -3.26 -5.10 31.71
C ALA A 97 -4.52 -5.97 31.89
N SER A 98 -5.22 -6.30 30.80
CA SER A 98 -6.46 -7.07 30.85
C SER A 98 -6.23 -8.47 31.42
N GLU A 99 -7.18 -8.99 32.18
CA GLU A 99 -7.16 -10.39 32.64
C GLU A 99 -7.76 -11.35 31.60
N ASP A 100 -8.32 -10.82 30.50
CA ASP A 100 -8.91 -11.63 29.43
C ASP A 100 -7.80 -12.31 28.59
N PRO A 101 -7.71 -13.65 28.58
CA PRO A 101 -6.70 -14.38 27.84
C PRO A 101 -6.78 -14.17 26.32
N LEU A 102 -7.98 -13.97 25.77
CA LEU A 102 -8.19 -13.79 24.34
C LEU A 102 -7.69 -12.41 23.88
N ILE A 103 -7.77 -11.38 24.74
CA ILE A 103 -7.18 -10.07 24.48
C ILE A 103 -5.65 -10.19 24.37
N HIS A 104 -5.01 -10.87 25.33
CA HIS A 104 -3.55 -11.11 25.29
C HIS A 104 -3.15 -11.88 24.04
N GLN A 105 -3.88 -12.94 23.71
CA GLN A 105 -3.62 -13.72 22.52
C GLN A 105 -3.69 -12.85 21.25
N LYS A 106 -4.73 -12.02 21.10
CA LYS A 106 -4.91 -11.13 19.94
C LYS A 106 -3.89 -9.99 19.86
N LEU A 107 -3.42 -9.47 21.00
CA LEU A 107 -2.36 -8.44 21.04
C LEU A 107 -0.98 -8.98 20.65
N HIS A 108 -0.72 -10.26 20.92
CA HIS A 108 0.58 -10.91 20.68
C HIS A 108 0.62 -11.75 19.40
N GLN A 109 -0.50 -11.92 18.71
CA GLN A 109 -0.55 -12.51 17.36
C GLN A 109 0.16 -11.58 16.35
N GLU A 110 0.98 -12.16 15.47
CA GLU A 110 1.68 -11.42 14.41
C GLU A 110 0.74 -10.91 13.29
N THR A 111 -0.53 -11.31 13.32
CA THR A 111 -1.59 -10.81 12.44
C THR A 111 -2.13 -9.49 12.96
N ASP A 112 -2.36 -8.49 12.09
CA ASP A 112 -2.88 -7.16 12.41
C ASP A 112 -4.39 -7.16 12.80
N ALA A 113 -4.84 -8.18 13.53
CA ALA A 113 -6.24 -8.50 13.82
C ALA A 113 -6.91 -7.53 14.80
N LEU A 114 -6.14 -6.87 15.68
CA LEU A 114 -6.59 -5.81 16.57
C LEU A 114 -5.59 -4.64 16.53
N PHE A 115 -6.04 -3.44 16.15
CA PHE A 115 -5.21 -2.23 16.25
C PHE A 115 -5.83 -1.18 17.18
N VAL A 116 -4.98 -0.32 17.74
CA VAL A 116 -5.40 0.92 18.42
C VAL A 116 -4.60 2.10 17.87
N LYS A 117 -5.26 2.96 17.09
CA LYS A 117 -4.65 4.11 16.39
C LYS A 117 -5.39 5.40 16.73
N ASN A 118 -4.71 6.53 16.59
CA ASN A 118 -5.33 7.86 16.68
C ASN A 118 -5.78 8.31 15.28
N LEU A 119 -6.77 9.19 15.21
CA LEU A 119 -7.42 9.64 13.97
C LEU A 119 -6.46 10.11 12.85
N GLU A 120 -5.29 10.66 13.20
CA GLU A 120 -4.29 11.13 12.22
C GLU A 120 -3.50 9.99 11.55
N ASN A 121 -3.51 8.80 12.15
CA ASN A 121 -2.67 7.65 11.75
C ASN A 121 -3.50 6.49 11.15
N VAL A 122 -4.80 6.70 10.89
CA VAL A 122 -5.66 5.70 10.26
C VAL A 122 -5.63 5.92 8.74
N GLN A 123 -4.87 5.09 8.02
CA GLN A 123 -4.74 5.16 6.55
C GLN A 123 -4.62 3.74 5.98
N GLY A 124 -5.53 3.36 5.08
CA GLY A 124 -5.53 2.03 4.45
C GLY A 124 -5.89 0.85 5.36
N ASP A 125 -6.11 1.09 6.66
CA ASP A 125 -6.41 0.03 7.63
C ASP A 125 -7.91 -0.24 7.74
N GLU A 126 -8.44 -1.17 6.93
CA GLU A 126 -9.84 -1.60 7.04
C GLU A 126 -10.04 -2.75 8.03
N ARG A 127 -11.12 -2.70 8.80
CA ARG A 127 -11.49 -3.74 9.77
C ARG A 127 -12.97 -4.06 9.68
N ASP A 128 -13.33 -5.24 10.17
CA ASP A 128 -14.74 -5.64 10.22
C ASP A 128 -15.51 -4.70 11.16
N THR A 129 -14.93 -4.42 12.33
CA THR A 129 -15.51 -3.52 13.33
C THR A 129 -14.54 -2.40 13.71
N ILE A 130 -15.03 -1.16 13.71
CA ILE A 130 -14.29 0.03 14.18
C ILE A 130 -14.95 0.60 15.45
N LEU A 131 -14.18 0.72 16.53
CA LEU A 131 -14.60 1.32 17.80
C LEU A 131 -14.01 2.73 17.91
N PHE A 132 -14.85 3.76 18.00
CA PHE A 132 -14.40 5.15 18.17
C PHE A 132 -14.38 5.56 19.63
N SER A 133 -13.23 6.08 20.09
CA SER A 133 -13.10 6.76 21.38
C SER A 133 -13.04 8.27 21.17
N VAL A 134 -14.13 8.96 21.53
CA VAL A 134 -14.20 10.43 21.48
C VAL A 134 -13.40 11.06 22.63
N ALA A 135 -13.38 10.44 23.80
CA ALA A 135 -12.74 10.84 25.06
C ALA A 135 -13.27 12.14 25.71
N PHE A 136 -13.71 13.12 24.93
CA PHE A 136 -14.12 14.42 25.47
C PHE A 136 -15.46 14.34 26.24
N SER A 137 -15.64 15.22 27.22
CA SER A 137 -16.87 15.30 28.04
C SER A 137 -17.18 16.74 28.44
N LYS A 138 -18.40 16.99 28.94
CA LYS A 138 -18.77 18.25 29.61
C LYS A 138 -17.87 18.50 30.84
N GLN A 139 -17.82 19.74 31.34
CA GLN A 139 -17.13 20.00 32.61
C GLN A 139 -17.97 19.52 33.79
N PRO A 140 -17.36 19.04 34.90
CA PRO A 140 -18.10 18.57 36.07
C PRO A 140 -18.97 19.66 36.72
N SER A 141 -18.62 20.93 36.49
CA SER A 141 -19.36 22.10 36.94
C SER A 141 -20.68 22.35 36.18
N GLY A 142 -21.04 21.50 35.20
CA GLY A 142 -22.29 21.63 34.43
C GLY A 142 -22.23 22.68 33.31
N GLY A 143 -21.03 23.11 32.91
CA GLY A 143 -20.83 24.07 31.84
C GLY A 143 -20.95 23.49 30.42
N PRO A 144 -21.04 24.35 29.39
CA PRO A 144 -21.21 23.91 28.01
C PRO A 144 -20.00 23.08 27.52
N LEU A 145 -20.25 22.13 26.62
CA LEU A 145 -19.22 21.24 26.09
C LEU A 145 -18.06 22.05 25.46
N PRO A 146 -16.80 21.81 25.89
CA PRO A 146 -15.65 22.46 25.27
C PRO A 146 -15.40 21.93 23.85
N LEU A 147 -15.43 22.80 22.83
CA LEU A 147 -15.41 22.42 21.41
C LEU A 147 -14.01 22.26 20.80
N ASN A 148 -12.97 22.06 21.61
CA ASN A 148 -11.60 21.80 21.12
C ASN A 148 -11.27 20.31 21.16
N PHE A 149 -11.69 19.60 20.12
CA PHE A 149 -11.58 18.15 19.96
C PHE A 149 -10.27 17.75 19.27
N GLY A 150 -9.27 18.64 19.24
CA GLY A 150 -7.96 18.37 18.67
C GLY A 150 -8.00 18.26 17.13
N PRO A 151 -7.61 17.12 16.52
CA PRO A 151 -7.51 16.98 15.06
C PRO A 151 -8.80 17.23 14.28
N ILE A 152 -9.98 16.96 14.87
CA ILE A 152 -11.28 17.19 14.22
C ILE A 152 -11.63 18.67 14.11
N THR A 153 -11.27 19.47 15.12
CA THR A 153 -11.58 20.91 15.12
C THR A 153 -10.72 21.69 14.12
N ARG A 154 -9.57 21.15 13.71
CA ARG A 154 -8.63 21.78 12.77
C ARG A 154 -9.10 21.62 11.31
N THR A 155 -8.56 22.45 10.43
CA THR A 155 -8.79 22.35 8.97
C THR A 155 -8.45 20.96 8.45
N GLY A 156 -9.31 20.39 7.61
CA GLY A 156 -9.18 19.01 7.12
C GLY A 156 -9.64 17.95 8.12
N GLY A 157 -10.17 18.33 9.28
CA GLY A 157 -10.71 17.41 10.29
C GLY A 157 -11.89 16.60 9.77
N GLU A 158 -12.73 17.20 8.93
CA GLU A 158 -13.84 16.57 8.21
C GLU A 158 -13.37 15.41 7.32
N LYS A 159 -12.27 15.60 6.57
CA LYS A 159 -11.70 14.54 5.74
C LYS A 159 -11.16 13.39 6.57
N ARG A 160 -10.51 13.70 7.70
CA ARG A 160 -9.97 12.67 8.63
C ARG A 160 -11.10 11.86 9.27
N LEU A 161 -12.19 12.51 9.67
CA LEU A 161 -13.37 11.84 10.18
C LEU A 161 -13.97 10.92 9.11
N ASN A 162 -14.18 11.43 7.89
CA ASN A 162 -14.70 10.65 6.78
C ASN A 162 -13.85 9.40 6.48
N VAL A 163 -12.52 9.58 6.42
CA VAL A 163 -11.58 8.48 6.20
C VAL A 163 -11.68 7.43 7.30
N ALA A 164 -11.89 7.82 8.55
CA ALA A 164 -11.96 6.88 9.65
C ALA A 164 -13.28 6.12 9.70
N ILE A 165 -14.43 6.79 9.52
CA ILE A 165 -15.76 6.15 9.58
C ILE A 165 -15.99 5.18 8.42
N THR A 166 -15.32 5.39 7.29
CA THR A 166 -15.39 4.51 6.11
C THR A 166 -14.45 3.30 6.18
N ARG A 167 -13.67 3.11 7.26
CA ARG A 167 -12.79 1.93 7.44
C ARG A 167 -13.48 0.67 7.96
N ALA A 168 -14.74 0.78 8.37
CA ALA A 168 -15.51 -0.36 8.85
C ALA A 168 -16.17 -1.11 7.69
N ARG A 169 -15.94 -2.43 7.61
CA ARG A 169 -16.64 -3.29 6.65
C ARG A 169 -18.02 -3.71 7.14
N ARG A 170 -18.20 -3.92 8.45
CA ARG A 170 -19.42 -4.49 9.07
C ARG A 170 -20.05 -3.59 10.13
N SER A 171 -19.28 -3.05 11.08
CA SER A 171 -19.88 -2.23 12.15
C SER A 171 -19.00 -1.08 12.65
N VAL A 172 -19.66 -0.02 13.10
CA VAL A 172 -19.05 1.10 13.82
C VAL A 172 -19.75 1.26 15.17
N VAL A 173 -18.96 1.33 16.25
CA VAL A 173 -19.47 1.65 17.59
C VAL A 173 -18.76 2.90 18.09
N MET A 174 -19.52 3.95 18.37
CA MET A 174 -18.96 5.18 18.94
C MET A 174 -19.17 5.24 20.45
N PHE A 175 -18.12 5.57 21.19
CA PHE A 175 -18.18 5.79 22.63
C PHE A 175 -18.08 7.29 22.91
N ALA A 176 -19.08 7.82 23.63
CA ALA A 176 -19.11 9.25 23.98
C ALA A 176 -19.71 9.49 25.36
N SER A 177 -19.19 10.52 26.04
CA SER A 177 -19.68 10.98 27.36
C SER A 177 -20.52 12.25 27.31
N PHE A 178 -21.17 12.50 26.18
CA PHE A 178 -22.07 13.65 25.95
C PHE A 178 -23.02 13.37 24.76
N ASP A 179 -24.11 14.12 24.67
CA ASP A 179 -25.13 14.00 23.63
C ASP A 179 -24.71 14.73 22.36
N ALA A 180 -25.10 14.23 21.20
CA ALA A 180 -24.79 14.89 19.92
C ALA A 180 -25.26 16.36 19.91
N VAL A 181 -26.40 16.63 20.54
CA VAL A 181 -26.98 17.99 20.67
C VAL A 181 -26.14 18.92 21.56
N ASP A 182 -25.24 18.39 22.38
CA ASP A 182 -24.33 19.19 23.22
C ASP A 182 -23.21 19.87 22.40
N ILE A 183 -22.97 19.41 21.17
CA ILE A 183 -22.09 20.09 20.21
C ILE A 183 -22.83 21.30 19.65
N ASP A 184 -22.69 22.44 20.34
CA ASP A 184 -23.28 23.71 19.90
C ASP A 184 -22.55 24.29 18.68
N LEU A 185 -23.16 24.14 17.50
CA LEU A 185 -22.61 24.63 16.23
C LEU A 185 -22.59 26.16 16.12
N SER A 186 -23.35 26.89 16.94
CA SER A 186 -23.26 28.36 16.95
C SER A 186 -21.91 28.86 17.50
N ARG A 187 -21.22 28.02 18.28
CA ARG A 187 -19.96 28.32 18.96
C ARG A 187 -18.72 27.81 18.21
N THR A 188 -18.89 27.15 17.05
CA THR A 188 -17.77 26.63 16.25
C THR A 188 -18.05 26.73 14.74
N LYS A 189 -17.04 27.12 13.96
CA LYS A 189 -17.10 27.13 12.49
C LYS A 189 -16.47 25.89 11.83
N SER A 190 -16.05 24.91 12.65
CA SER A 190 -15.37 23.72 12.16
C SER A 190 -16.35 22.76 11.48
N GLN A 191 -16.12 22.47 10.20
CA GLN A 191 -16.91 21.47 9.46
C GLN A 191 -16.80 20.08 10.10
N GLY A 192 -15.61 19.67 10.55
CA GLY A 192 -15.42 18.39 11.23
C GLY A 192 -16.25 18.24 12.52
N MET A 193 -16.50 19.33 13.25
CA MET A 193 -17.39 19.32 14.42
C MET A 193 -18.87 19.19 14.03
N ALA A 194 -19.28 19.82 12.92
CA ALA A 194 -20.62 19.68 12.37
C ALA A 194 -20.87 18.25 11.89
N ASP A 195 -19.89 17.66 11.20
CA ASP A 195 -19.99 16.30 10.69
C ASP A 195 -19.97 15.27 11.83
N LEU A 196 -19.17 15.46 12.87
CA LEU A 196 -19.19 14.60 14.07
C LEU A 196 -20.57 14.60 14.74
N ARG A 197 -21.19 15.78 14.91
CA ARG A 197 -22.54 15.91 15.46
C ARG A 197 -23.56 15.16 14.59
N GLY A 198 -23.50 15.36 13.27
CA GLY A 198 -24.38 14.67 12.33
C GLY A 198 -24.24 13.16 12.39
N TYR A 199 -23.01 12.65 12.45
CA TYR A 199 -22.74 11.22 12.53
C TYR A 199 -23.21 10.60 13.86
N MET A 200 -23.04 11.31 14.99
CA MET A 200 -23.59 10.88 16.28
C MET A 200 -25.13 10.82 16.28
N LEU A 201 -25.79 11.78 15.65
CA LEU A 201 -27.26 11.76 15.50
C LEU A 201 -27.70 10.58 14.63
N ALA A 202 -27.01 10.33 13.52
CA ALA A 202 -27.29 9.18 12.66
C ALA A 202 -27.14 7.86 13.42
N ALA A 203 -26.07 7.71 14.21
CA ALA A 203 -25.82 6.54 15.05
C ALA A 203 -26.87 6.33 16.15
N THR A 204 -27.46 7.41 16.67
CA THR A 204 -28.52 7.34 17.71
C THR A 204 -29.88 6.95 17.14
N ALA A 205 -30.19 7.44 15.94
CA ALA A 205 -31.46 7.20 15.29
C ALA A 205 -31.60 5.76 14.78
N VAL A 206 -30.48 5.13 14.36
CA VAL A 206 -30.44 3.69 14.04
C VAL A 206 -30.73 2.84 15.29
N ASP A 207 -30.17 3.19 16.45
CA ASP A 207 -30.36 2.48 17.72
C ASP A 207 -31.82 2.56 18.26
N SER A 208 -32.50 3.67 17.96
CA SER A 208 -33.89 3.91 18.35
C SER A 208 -34.90 3.09 17.52
N LEU A 209 -34.57 2.77 16.26
CA LEU A 209 -35.36 1.89 15.39
C LEU A 209 -35.24 0.41 15.80
N THR A 210 -34.09 -0.01 16.34
CA THR A 210 -33.91 -1.36 16.91
C THR A 210 -34.60 -1.52 18.26
N THR A 211 -34.64 -0.46 19.08
CA THR A 211 -35.19 -0.52 20.43
C THR A 211 -36.73 -0.49 20.46
N THR A 212 -37.39 0.16 19.48
CA THR A 212 -38.87 0.24 19.44
C THR A 212 -39.56 -1.08 19.11
N LEU A 213 -38.83 -2.10 18.63
CA LEU A 213 -39.36 -3.44 18.33
C LEU A 213 -39.41 -4.38 19.55
N THR A 214 -38.86 -3.99 20.72
CA THR A 214 -38.84 -4.84 21.93
C THR A 214 -39.81 -4.44 23.04
N THR A 215 -40.51 -3.31 22.93
CA THR A 215 -41.53 -2.93 23.92
C THR A 215 -42.83 -2.48 23.24
N ALA A 216 -43.68 -3.46 22.93
CA ALA A 216 -45.09 -3.20 22.69
C ALA A 216 -45.76 -2.77 24.00
N GLY A 217 -46.25 -1.52 24.06
CA GLY A 217 -47.34 -1.12 24.95
C GLY A 217 -47.06 0.06 25.89
N ALA A 218 -47.32 1.30 25.45
CA ALA A 218 -47.91 2.37 26.27
C ALA A 218 -48.38 3.54 25.36
N PRO A 219 -49.49 4.23 25.69
CA PRO A 219 -50.15 5.17 24.80
C PRO A 219 -49.45 6.54 24.78
N ALA A 220 -49.52 7.19 23.63
CA ALA A 220 -49.05 8.56 23.41
C ALA A 220 -49.79 9.54 24.34
N SER A 221 -49.06 10.26 25.18
CA SER A 221 -49.53 11.49 25.82
C SER A 221 -49.01 12.68 25.03
N ASP A 222 -49.94 13.50 24.53
CA ASP A 222 -49.71 14.85 24.05
C ASP A 222 -48.99 15.67 25.12
N ASP A 223 -47.83 16.25 24.79
CA ASP A 223 -47.44 17.59 25.23
C ASP A 223 -46.16 18.07 24.50
N THR A 224 -46.42 19.07 23.64
CA THR A 224 -45.60 20.14 23.04
C THR A 224 -44.17 20.45 23.54
N HIS A 225 -43.28 20.71 22.55
CA HIS A 225 -41.92 21.33 22.58
C HIS A 225 -40.68 20.40 22.64
N GLY A 226 -40.47 19.61 21.59
CA GLY A 226 -39.16 19.01 21.29
C GLY A 226 -38.82 19.19 19.82
N GLU A 227 -37.65 19.74 19.50
CA GLU A 227 -37.11 19.77 18.13
C GLU A 227 -36.98 18.33 17.62
N GLN A 228 -37.93 17.94 16.76
CA GLN A 228 -37.92 16.67 16.06
C GLN A 228 -36.84 16.73 14.97
N LEU A 229 -35.61 16.40 15.33
CA LEU A 229 -34.51 16.17 14.39
C LEU A 229 -34.74 14.83 13.70
N ALA A 230 -35.59 14.85 12.68
CA ALA A 230 -35.73 13.75 11.73
C ALA A 230 -34.36 13.48 11.07
N LEU A 231 -33.95 12.21 11.06
CA LEU A 231 -33.07 11.72 9.99
C LEU A 231 -33.66 12.21 8.66
N PRO A 232 -32.84 12.67 7.70
CA PRO A 232 -33.34 13.11 6.41
C PRO A 232 -33.95 11.89 5.70
N GLN A 233 -35.26 11.73 5.83
CA GLN A 233 -36.05 11.07 4.81
C GLN A 233 -35.73 11.81 3.53
N VAL A 234 -35.19 11.08 2.55
CA VAL A 234 -35.01 11.55 1.18
C VAL A 234 -36.27 12.32 0.82
N THR A 235 -36.07 13.59 0.51
CA THR A 235 -37.10 14.61 0.37
C THR A 235 -38.28 14.06 -0.40
N GLN A 236 -39.42 14.03 0.28
CA GLN A 236 -40.76 13.59 -0.12
C GLN A 236 -41.37 14.46 -1.26
N LYS A 237 -40.53 15.03 -2.12
CA LYS A 237 -40.87 16.05 -3.11
C LYS A 237 -40.77 15.59 -4.56
N THR A 238 -40.56 14.29 -4.78
CA THR A 238 -40.76 13.64 -6.08
C THR A 238 -41.77 12.50 -5.93
N ILE A 239 -42.97 12.81 -5.46
CA ILE A 239 -44.15 11.97 -5.71
C ILE A 239 -44.46 12.11 -7.20
N ASN A 240 -43.70 11.42 -8.05
CA ASN A 240 -44.23 10.97 -9.32
C ASN A 240 -44.86 9.61 -9.04
N GLN A 241 -46.19 9.60 -9.08
CA GLN A 241 -47.07 8.47 -8.79
C GLN A 241 -46.66 7.23 -9.60
N ASN A 242 -45.92 6.32 -8.98
CA ASN A 242 -45.75 4.98 -9.54
C ASN A 242 -46.94 4.13 -9.09
N HIS A 243 -48.14 4.42 -9.63
CA HIS A 243 -49.41 3.77 -9.27
C HIS A 243 -49.31 2.23 -9.30
N VAL A 244 -48.48 1.69 -10.20
CA VAL A 244 -48.24 0.24 -10.29
C VAL A 244 -47.52 -0.28 -9.05
N ARG A 245 -46.46 0.39 -8.58
CA ARG A 245 -45.77 0.00 -7.34
C ARG A 245 -46.72 -0.01 -6.15
N ASP A 246 -47.51 1.05 -6.02
CA ASP A 246 -48.42 1.20 -4.88
C ASP A 246 -49.57 0.18 -4.95
N ASP A 247 -50.06 -0.17 -6.15
CA ASP A 247 -51.07 -1.23 -6.35
C ASP A 247 -50.50 -2.63 -6.05
N VAL A 248 -49.28 -2.94 -6.50
CA VAL A 248 -48.57 -4.19 -6.14
C VAL A 248 -48.40 -4.28 -4.62
N ALA A 249 -47.95 -3.19 -3.99
CA ALA A 249 -47.77 -3.12 -2.54
C ALA A 249 -49.08 -3.36 -1.79
N GLN A 250 -50.16 -2.70 -2.22
CA GLN A 250 -51.45 -2.83 -1.56
C GLN A 250 -52.01 -4.24 -1.68
N ARG A 251 -51.94 -4.87 -2.87
CA ARG A 251 -52.40 -6.25 -3.07
C ARG A 251 -51.64 -7.27 -2.21
N LEU A 252 -50.34 -7.07 -2.01
CA LEU A 252 -49.53 -7.91 -1.11
C LEU A 252 -49.91 -7.67 0.37
N ARG A 253 -50.15 -6.42 0.77
CA ARG A 253 -50.63 -6.08 2.12
C ARG A 253 -52.01 -6.67 2.41
N ASP A 254 -52.92 -6.65 1.43
CA ASP A 254 -54.26 -7.23 1.53
C ASP A 254 -54.20 -8.77 1.72
N ARG A 255 -53.12 -9.41 1.23
CA ARG A 255 -52.82 -10.83 1.48
C ARG A 255 -52.08 -11.09 2.79
N GLY A 256 -51.83 -10.05 3.59
CA GLY A 256 -51.28 -10.16 4.96
C GLY A 256 -49.78 -9.98 5.10
N TRP A 257 -49.05 -9.67 4.01
CA TRP A 257 -47.61 -9.43 4.03
C TRP A 257 -47.27 -8.00 4.50
N VAL A 258 -46.12 -7.84 5.15
CA VAL A 258 -45.58 -6.52 5.45
C VAL A 258 -44.77 -6.07 4.24
N VAL A 259 -45.11 -4.89 3.72
CA VAL A 259 -44.49 -4.34 2.50
C VAL A 259 -44.09 -2.89 2.72
N GLU A 260 -42.83 -2.59 2.43
CA GLU A 260 -42.29 -1.23 2.38
C GLU A 260 -41.91 -0.88 0.93
N THR A 261 -42.09 0.39 0.58
CA THR A 261 -41.85 0.94 -0.77
C THR A 261 -40.63 1.85 -0.76
N ASP A 262 -39.89 1.91 -1.87
CA ASP A 262 -38.69 2.76 -2.02
C ASP A 262 -37.62 2.50 -0.93
N TYR A 263 -37.35 1.22 -0.67
CA TYR A 263 -36.46 0.81 0.41
C TYR A 263 -34.98 0.98 0.05
N GLY A 264 -34.25 1.72 0.88
CA GLY A 264 -32.81 2.00 0.79
C GLY A 264 -32.47 3.45 1.14
N MET A 265 -31.19 3.74 1.41
CA MET A 265 -30.69 5.04 1.88
C MET A 265 -29.91 5.84 0.82
N SER A 266 -29.88 5.37 -0.43
CA SER A 266 -29.19 6.04 -1.53
C SER A 266 -30.09 6.29 -2.75
N SER A 267 -29.49 6.76 -3.85
CA SER A 267 -30.15 6.91 -5.14
C SER A 267 -30.64 5.57 -5.71
N PHE A 268 -30.01 4.46 -5.33
CA PHE A 268 -30.46 3.11 -5.65
C PHE A 268 -31.33 2.57 -4.52
N THR A 269 -32.61 2.33 -4.79
CA THR A 269 -33.58 1.79 -3.83
C THR A 269 -34.39 0.68 -4.49
N LEU A 270 -34.76 -0.32 -3.69
CA LEU A 270 -35.71 -1.35 -4.12
C LEU A 270 -37.11 -0.75 -4.18
N ASP A 271 -37.86 -1.05 -5.23
CA ASP A 271 -39.22 -0.50 -5.38
C ASP A 271 -40.14 -1.04 -4.29
N LEU A 272 -40.00 -2.32 -3.94
CA LEU A 272 -40.70 -2.95 -2.83
C LEU A 272 -39.77 -3.90 -2.08
N VAL A 273 -40.02 -4.04 -0.79
CA VAL A 273 -39.45 -5.12 0.03
C VAL A 273 -40.56 -5.78 0.82
N ILE A 274 -40.47 -7.12 0.95
CA ILE A 274 -41.57 -7.93 1.48
C ILE A 274 -41.05 -8.88 2.56
N ARG A 275 -41.80 -8.98 3.67
CA ARG A 275 -41.51 -9.87 4.80
C ARG A 275 -42.79 -10.39 5.46
N PRO A 276 -42.72 -11.52 6.19
CA PRO A 276 -43.82 -11.95 7.05
C PRO A 276 -43.93 -11.06 8.30
N GLN A 277 -45.06 -11.14 9.01
CA GLN A 277 -45.31 -10.30 10.19
C GLN A 277 -44.45 -10.65 11.41
N ASP A 278 -43.95 -11.88 11.47
CA ASP A 278 -43.23 -12.48 12.60
C ASP A 278 -41.70 -12.49 12.43
N ASP A 279 -41.17 -11.98 11.31
CA ASP A 279 -39.74 -11.80 11.08
C ASP A 279 -39.47 -10.34 10.71
N ASP A 280 -38.48 -9.73 11.35
CA ASP A 280 -38.06 -8.35 11.10
C ASP A 280 -37.12 -8.24 9.89
N ARG A 281 -36.60 -9.37 9.38
CA ARG A 281 -35.78 -9.41 8.16
C ARG A 281 -36.65 -9.28 6.91
N TRP A 282 -36.17 -8.52 5.93
CA TRP A 282 -36.75 -8.49 4.60
C TRP A 282 -36.37 -9.75 3.82
N HIS A 283 -37.37 -10.48 3.30
CA HIS A 283 -37.15 -11.77 2.65
C HIS A 283 -36.97 -11.60 1.13
N VAL A 284 -37.78 -10.74 0.51
CA VAL A 284 -37.79 -10.54 -0.93
C VAL A 284 -37.69 -9.05 -1.27
N GLY A 285 -36.71 -8.70 -2.10
CA GLY A 285 -36.62 -7.40 -2.76
C GLY A 285 -37.24 -7.44 -4.15
N VAL A 286 -37.99 -6.41 -4.53
CA VAL A 286 -38.64 -6.31 -5.84
C VAL A 286 -38.20 -5.06 -6.58
N LEU A 287 -37.87 -5.24 -7.86
CA LEU A 287 -37.59 -4.16 -8.80
C LEU A 287 -38.65 -4.12 -9.90
N LEU A 288 -39.08 -2.92 -10.25
CA LEU A 288 -39.99 -2.63 -11.34
C LEU A 288 -39.22 -2.01 -12.50
N ASP A 289 -39.53 -2.40 -13.73
CA ASP A 289 -38.99 -1.80 -14.96
C ASP A 289 -39.62 -0.42 -15.31
N GLY A 290 -40.07 0.32 -14.30
CA GLY A 290 -40.76 1.61 -14.46
C GLY A 290 -39.83 2.79 -14.71
N PRO A 291 -40.37 4.02 -14.71
CA PRO A 291 -39.59 5.23 -15.00
C PRO A 291 -38.31 5.35 -14.17
N LYS A 292 -38.35 4.94 -12.89
CA LYS A 292 -37.19 4.90 -11.99
C LYS A 292 -36.07 4.00 -12.53
N TRP A 293 -36.39 2.78 -12.95
CA TRP A 293 -35.44 1.86 -13.58
C TRP A 293 -34.95 2.39 -14.94
N TYR A 294 -35.85 2.95 -15.75
CA TYR A 294 -35.49 3.56 -17.04
C TYR A 294 -34.50 4.74 -16.89
N HIS A 295 -34.64 5.54 -15.83
CA HIS A 295 -33.79 6.69 -15.55
C HIS A 295 -32.44 6.35 -14.89
N LEU A 296 -32.16 5.06 -14.59
CA LEU A 296 -30.84 4.66 -14.12
C LEU A 296 -29.79 4.85 -15.24
N PRO A 297 -28.67 5.52 -14.95
CA PRO A 297 -27.82 6.13 -15.97
C PRO A 297 -27.07 5.11 -16.84
N THR A 298 -26.74 3.92 -16.32
CA THR A 298 -26.02 2.88 -17.08
C THR A 298 -26.80 1.57 -17.14
N VAL A 299 -26.48 0.72 -18.13
CA VAL A 299 -26.98 -0.67 -18.19
C VAL A 299 -26.44 -1.49 -17.02
N SER A 300 -25.21 -1.21 -16.58
CA SER A 300 -24.64 -1.83 -15.38
C SER A 300 -25.50 -1.56 -14.14
N ASP A 301 -25.96 -0.32 -13.94
CA ASP A 301 -26.82 0.04 -12.80
C ASP A 301 -28.19 -0.63 -12.87
N ARG A 302 -28.67 -0.89 -14.08
CA ARG A 302 -29.99 -1.47 -14.36
C ARG A 302 -30.03 -2.99 -14.22
N ASP A 303 -28.97 -3.68 -14.63
CA ASP A 303 -28.97 -5.14 -14.80
C ASP A 303 -27.82 -5.86 -14.08
N LEU A 304 -26.68 -5.21 -13.80
CA LEU A 304 -25.56 -5.84 -13.07
C LEU A 304 -25.59 -5.54 -11.56
N VAL A 305 -25.91 -4.31 -11.17
CA VAL A 305 -25.95 -3.86 -9.78
C VAL A 305 -27.03 -4.61 -8.97
N PRO A 306 -28.26 -4.82 -9.48
CA PRO A 306 -29.25 -5.66 -8.80
C PRO A 306 -28.80 -7.10 -8.54
N GLU A 307 -28.00 -7.69 -9.42
CA GLU A 307 -27.48 -9.06 -9.27
C GLU A 307 -26.52 -9.19 -8.07
N LEU A 308 -25.97 -8.08 -7.56
CA LEU A 308 -25.11 -8.07 -6.38
C LEU A 308 -25.88 -8.16 -5.05
N LEU A 309 -27.19 -7.90 -5.04
CA LEU A 309 -28.00 -7.91 -3.82
C LEU A 309 -28.06 -9.28 -3.15
N LYS A 310 -28.10 -10.38 -3.92
CA LYS A 310 -28.07 -11.74 -3.38
C LYS A 310 -26.68 -12.15 -2.86
N PRO A 311 -25.59 -12.12 -3.67
CA PRO A 311 -24.29 -12.63 -3.25
C PRO A 311 -23.57 -11.70 -2.25
N ILE A 312 -23.76 -10.38 -2.34
CA ILE A 312 -23.03 -9.41 -1.50
C ILE A 312 -23.89 -8.96 -0.31
N MET A 313 -25.13 -8.52 -0.56
CA MET A 313 -26.03 -8.02 0.49
C MET A 313 -26.89 -9.11 1.14
N GLN A 314 -26.73 -10.37 0.71
CA GLN A 314 -27.32 -11.57 1.32
C GLN A 314 -28.85 -11.64 1.28
N TRP A 315 -29.51 -10.93 0.36
CA TRP A 315 -30.95 -11.10 0.13
C TRP A 315 -31.30 -12.57 -0.16
N ALA A 316 -32.40 -13.05 0.42
CA ALA A 316 -32.86 -14.42 0.19
C ALA A 316 -33.44 -14.58 -1.22
N SER A 317 -34.31 -13.66 -1.62
CA SER A 317 -34.66 -13.48 -3.02
C SER A 317 -34.70 -12.00 -3.42
N VAL A 318 -34.44 -11.75 -4.70
CA VAL A 318 -34.60 -10.48 -5.39
C VAL A 318 -35.21 -10.84 -6.72
N THR A 319 -36.30 -10.19 -7.07
CA THR A 319 -37.06 -10.52 -8.27
C THR A 319 -37.49 -9.26 -9.01
N ARG A 320 -37.59 -9.39 -10.33
CA ARG A 320 -38.00 -8.30 -11.20
C ARG A 320 -39.42 -8.53 -11.68
N VAL A 321 -40.24 -7.50 -11.56
CA VAL A 321 -41.60 -7.46 -12.07
C VAL A 321 -41.62 -6.54 -13.29
N TRP A 322 -42.10 -7.08 -14.41
CA TRP A 322 -42.22 -6.33 -15.66
C TRP A 322 -43.60 -5.69 -15.75
N LEU A 323 -43.65 -4.40 -16.09
CA LEU A 323 -44.87 -3.62 -16.27
C LEU A 323 -45.83 -4.24 -17.27
N PRO A 324 -45.38 -4.80 -18.43
CA PRO A 324 -46.26 -5.55 -19.32
C PRO A 324 -46.86 -6.80 -18.68
N GLU A 325 -46.08 -7.54 -17.87
CA GLU A 325 -46.55 -8.73 -17.15
C GLU A 325 -47.64 -8.35 -16.13
N TRP A 326 -47.40 -7.26 -15.39
CA TRP A 326 -48.36 -6.68 -14.46
C TRP A 326 -49.65 -6.24 -15.16
N ALA A 327 -49.55 -5.53 -16.27
CA ALA A 327 -50.71 -5.02 -16.99
C ALA A 327 -51.61 -6.14 -17.56
N ILE A 328 -51.02 -7.28 -17.92
CA ILE A 328 -51.75 -8.42 -18.49
C ILE A 328 -52.36 -9.29 -17.39
N ASN A 329 -51.61 -9.59 -16.32
CA ASN A 329 -52.05 -10.51 -15.26
C ASN A 329 -51.54 -10.10 -13.87
N PRO A 330 -52.18 -9.11 -13.21
CA PRO A 330 -51.78 -8.66 -11.88
C PRO A 330 -51.79 -9.78 -10.83
N ASP A 331 -52.84 -10.60 -10.81
CA ASP A 331 -52.98 -11.67 -9.82
C ASP A 331 -51.90 -12.74 -9.99
N GLY A 332 -51.55 -13.11 -11.22
CA GLY A 332 -50.46 -14.04 -11.49
C GLY A 332 -49.08 -13.51 -11.08
N VAL A 333 -48.85 -12.19 -11.17
CA VAL A 333 -47.62 -11.58 -10.64
C VAL A 333 -47.59 -11.63 -9.12
N VAL A 334 -48.71 -11.36 -8.44
CA VAL A 334 -48.78 -11.49 -6.97
C VAL A 334 -48.54 -12.94 -6.55
N ASP A 335 -49.16 -13.92 -7.21
CA ASP A 335 -48.95 -15.35 -6.93
C ASP A 335 -47.48 -15.77 -7.14
N LYS A 336 -46.82 -15.22 -8.17
CA LYS A 336 -45.38 -15.42 -8.42
C LYS A 336 -44.53 -14.85 -7.26
N LEU A 337 -44.84 -13.65 -6.77
CA LEU A 337 -44.16 -13.05 -5.62
C LEU A 337 -44.36 -13.85 -4.33
N GLU A 338 -45.55 -14.41 -4.11
CA GLU A 338 -45.81 -15.29 -2.96
C GLU A 338 -45.06 -16.62 -3.04
N ASN A 339 -44.92 -17.19 -4.23
CA ASN A 339 -44.08 -18.37 -4.44
C ASN A 339 -42.60 -18.07 -4.15
N GLU A 340 -42.11 -16.90 -4.57
CA GLU A 340 -40.77 -16.42 -4.25
C GLU A 340 -40.59 -16.19 -2.74
N LEU A 341 -41.60 -15.66 -2.05
CA LEU A 341 -41.60 -15.50 -0.58
C LEU A 341 -41.51 -16.85 0.13
N ALA A 342 -42.31 -17.84 -0.29
CA ALA A 342 -42.27 -19.17 0.30
C ALA A 342 -40.89 -19.85 0.08
N ALA A 343 -40.29 -19.65 -1.10
CA ALA A 343 -38.94 -20.12 -1.38
C ALA A 343 -37.88 -19.40 -0.52
N ALA A 344 -38.00 -18.07 -0.39
CA ALA A 344 -37.11 -17.23 0.40
C ALA A 344 -37.18 -17.60 1.90
N GLN A 345 -38.37 -17.83 2.45
CA GLN A 345 -38.57 -18.31 3.82
C GLN A 345 -37.87 -19.65 4.07
N LYS A 346 -38.02 -20.60 3.13
CA LYS A 346 -37.38 -21.91 3.25
C LYS A 346 -35.86 -21.81 3.19
N GLU A 347 -35.33 -20.96 2.30
CA GLU A 347 -33.90 -20.70 2.19
C GLU A 347 -33.35 -20.01 3.45
N LEU A 348 -34.07 -19.01 4.00
CA LEU A 348 -33.69 -18.36 5.25
C LEU A 348 -33.71 -19.33 6.44
N ALA A 349 -34.74 -20.16 6.57
CA ALA A 349 -34.79 -21.19 7.60
C ALA A 349 -33.63 -22.20 7.46
N ALA A 350 -33.28 -22.59 6.23
CA ALA A 350 -32.12 -23.46 5.98
C ALA A 350 -30.79 -22.77 6.30
N ARG A 351 -30.65 -21.46 6.00
CA ARG A 351 -29.50 -20.64 6.37
C ARG A 351 -29.39 -20.51 7.89
N ASP A 352 -30.49 -20.23 8.58
CA ASP A 352 -30.54 -20.14 10.04
C ASP A 352 -30.13 -21.47 10.67
N ALA A 353 -30.63 -22.61 10.16
CA ALA A 353 -30.22 -23.93 10.64
C ALA A 353 -28.72 -24.21 10.43
N ARG A 354 -28.17 -23.86 9.25
CA ARG A 354 -26.71 -23.96 8.98
C ARG A 354 -25.91 -23.04 9.88
N PHE A 355 -26.37 -21.80 10.09
CA PHE A 355 -25.73 -20.83 10.94
C PHE A 355 -25.71 -21.30 12.40
N GLN A 356 -26.81 -21.85 12.92
CA GLN A 356 -26.86 -22.42 14.27
C GLN A 356 -25.88 -23.59 14.44
N HIS A 357 -25.78 -24.47 13.43
CA HIS A 357 -24.78 -25.55 13.45
C HIS A 357 -23.34 -25.01 13.45
N GLN A 358 -23.03 -24.05 12.58
CA GLN A 358 -21.73 -23.38 12.53
C GLN A 358 -21.42 -22.63 13.82
N LEU A 359 -22.42 -21.99 14.43
CA LEU A 359 -22.30 -21.26 15.67
C LEU A 359 -21.88 -22.18 16.82
N GLU A 360 -22.47 -23.37 16.89
CA GLU A 360 -22.09 -24.38 17.89
C GLU A 360 -20.66 -24.89 17.67
N GLU A 361 -20.24 -25.11 16.42
CA GLU A 361 -18.85 -25.47 16.10
C GLU A 361 -17.85 -24.34 16.44
N ILE A 362 -18.20 -23.09 16.15
CA ILE A 362 -17.36 -21.93 16.47
C ILE A 362 -17.27 -21.77 17.98
N LYS A 363 -18.38 -21.90 18.71
CA LYS A 363 -18.43 -21.84 20.17
C LYS A 363 -17.51 -22.90 20.79
N ASN A 364 -17.59 -24.15 20.33
CA ASN A 364 -16.70 -25.22 20.79
C ASN A 364 -15.21 -24.90 20.54
N ARG A 365 -14.87 -24.34 19.36
CA ARG A 365 -13.50 -23.91 19.07
C ARG A 365 -13.07 -22.72 19.93
N LEU A 366 -13.96 -21.77 20.19
CA LEU A 366 -13.70 -20.60 21.00
C LEU A 366 -13.45 -20.99 22.46
N ASP A 367 -14.23 -21.92 22.99
CA ASP A 367 -14.03 -22.47 24.34
C ASP A 367 -12.65 -23.15 24.45
N GLN A 368 -12.26 -23.96 23.46
CA GLN A 368 -10.91 -24.56 23.40
C GLN A 368 -9.79 -23.50 23.30
N GLN A 369 -9.99 -22.46 22.48
CA GLN A 369 -9.03 -21.36 22.35
C GLN A 369 -8.89 -20.58 23.66
N ARG A 370 -9.99 -20.32 24.36
CA ARG A 370 -9.98 -19.66 25.66
C ARG A 370 -9.27 -20.50 26.71
N GLU A 371 -9.52 -21.80 26.76
CA GLU A 371 -8.81 -22.72 27.66
C GLU A 371 -7.30 -22.70 27.38
N ALA A 372 -6.88 -22.84 26.13
CA ALA A 372 -5.47 -22.78 25.73
C ALA A 372 -4.81 -21.43 26.04
N ALA A 373 -5.50 -20.32 25.78
CA ALA A 373 -5.01 -18.98 26.11
C ALA A 373 -4.92 -18.76 27.63
N THR A 374 -5.86 -19.30 28.41
CA THR A 374 -5.84 -19.25 29.88
C THR A 374 -4.66 -20.03 30.43
N GLU A 375 -4.36 -21.22 29.88
CA GLU A 375 -3.18 -22.00 30.25
C GLU A 375 -1.89 -21.22 29.96
N GLN A 376 -1.77 -20.62 28.78
CA GLN A 376 -0.62 -19.78 28.41
C GLN A 376 -0.45 -18.58 29.35
N LEU A 377 -1.53 -17.84 29.63
CA LEU A 377 -1.50 -16.68 30.53
C LEU A 377 -1.13 -17.10 31.97
N ASN A 378 -1.61 -18.26 32.43
CA ASN A 378 -1.25 -18.81 33.74
C ASN A 378 0.21 -19.29 33.81
N GLU A 379 0.78 -19.83 32.72
CA GLU A 379 2.19 -20.16 32.64
C GLU A 379 3.08 -18.91 32.69
N GLU A 380 2.67 -17.82 32.03
CA GLU A 380 3.36 -16.53 32.09
C GLU A 380 3.22 -15.84 33.47
N ALA A 381 2.10 -16.05 34.16
CA ALA A 381 1.82 -15.48 35.48
C ALA A 381 2.57 -16.18 36.64
N LYS A 382 3.02 -17.44 36.49
CA LYS A 382 3.75 -18.17 37.55
C LYS A 382 4.97 -17.36 38.05
N PRO A 383 5.06 -17.04 39.36
CA PRO A 383 6.26 -16.44 39.92
C PRO A 383 7.40 -17.48 39.87
N GLU A 384 8.58 -17.03 39.47
CA GLU A 384 9.83 -17.80 39.44
C GLU A 384 10.17 -18.22 40.89
N LEU A 385 9.65 -19.38 41.34
CA LEU A 385 9.87 -19.92 42.68
C LEU A 385 11.26 -20.58 42.75
N ALA A 386 12.06 -20.03 43.69
CA ALA A 386 13.17 -20.61 44.44
C ALA A 386 13.84 -21.89 43.88
N VAL A 387 15.08 -21.73 43.41
CA VAL A 387 16.03 -22.83 43.26
C VAL A 387 16.66 -23.08 44.65
N GLU A 388 16.33 -24.22 45.27
CA GLU A 388 17.02 -24.72 46.46
C GLU A 388 18.49 -25.11 46.14
N PRO A 389 19.45 -24.89 47.06
CA PRO A 389 20.84 -25.24 46.85
C PRO A 389 21.08 -26.72 47.14
N LEU A 390 21.41 -27.50 46.10
CA LEU A 390 21.98 -28.83 46.26
C LEU A 390 23.51 -28.71 46.40
N GLU A 391 23.99 -29.01 47.60
CA GLU A 391 25.40 -29.24 47.94
C GLU A 391 25.95 -30.43 47.13
N LEU A 392 27.15 -30.28 46.58
CA LEU A 392 27.96 -31.38 46.06
C LEU A 392 29.42 -31.15 46.46
N GLU A 393 29.93 -32.09 47.25
CA GLU A 393 31.25 -32.15 47.85
C GLU A 393 32.38 -32.13 46.83
N ALA A 394 33.50 -31.52 47.22
CA ALA A 394 34.76 -31.54 46.51
C ALA A 394 35.49 -32.89 46.67
N PRO A 395 36.21 -33.35 45.63
CA PRO A 395 37.56 -33.84 45.89
C PRO A 395 38.62 -33.26 44.94
N THR A 396 39.63 -32.67 45.59
CA THR A 396 41.08 -32.74 45.31
C THR A 396 41.63 -32.37 43.93
N ALA A 397 42.41 -31.29 43.90
CA ALA A 397 43.46 -31.00 42.92
C ALA A 397 44.84 -31.49 43.47
N PRO A 398 45.99 -31.47 42.75
CA PRO A 398 46.30 -31.23 41.32
C PRO A 398 47.32 -32.32 40.79
N PRO A 399 48.10 -32.18 39.68
CA PRO A 399 49.05 -31.09 39.42
C PRO A 399 48.92 -30.44 38.04
N ALA A 400 49.41 -29.20 37.99
CA ALA A 400 49.53 -28.38 36.81
C ALA A 400 50.54 -28.93 35.79
N THR A 401 50.19 -28.86 34.51
CA THR A 401 51.13 -28.67 33.40
C THR A 401 50.54 -27.65 32.42
N ALA A 402 51.37 -26.68 32.06
CA ALA A 402 51.03 -25.59 31.16
C ALA A 402 50.83 -26.08 29.71
N ALA A 403 49.78 -25.63 29.04
CA ALA A 403 49.71 -25.51 27.58
C ALA A 403 48.57 -24.55 27.20
N GLY A 404 48.81 -23.73 26.19
CA GLY A 404 48.00 -22.56 25.82
C GLY A 404 46.62 -22.85 25.21
N ALA A 405 46.00 -21.72 24.85
CA ALA A 405 44.73 -21.54 24.18
C ALA A 405 44.28 -22.64 23.21
N THR A 406 43.00 -23.00 23.29
CA THR A 406 42.18 -23.33 22.12
C THR A 406 40.85 -22.60 22.24
N ALA A 407 40.76 -21.47 21.52
CA ALA A 407 39.49 -20.99 21.01
C ALA A 407 38.86 -22.14 20.19
N GLN A 408 37.55 -22.38 20.34
CA GLN A 408 36.82 -23.32 19.52
C GLN A 408 36.67 -22.76 18.09
N ALA A 409 37.75 -22.88 17.32
CA ALA A 409 37.75 -22.78 15.88
C ALA A 409 38.00 -24.19 15.29
N GLY A 410 37.20 -24.58 14.31
CA GLY A 410 37.39 -25.77 13.47
C GLY A 410 36.08 -26.52 13.21
N ALA A 411 35.79 -27.02 12.01
CA ALA A 411 36.54 -27.04 10.76
C ALA A 411 35.60 -27.52 9.63
N LYS A 412 36.00 -27.33 8.38
CA LYS A 412 35.47 -28.07 7.22
C LYS A 412 35.46 -29.57 7.53
N GLY A 413 34.27 -30.20 7.51
CA GLY A 413 34.06 -31.63 7.73
C GLY A 413 33.05 -31.90 8.85
N ILE A 414 32.00 -32.71 8.58
CA ILE A 414 31.00 -33.11 9.58
C ILE A 414 31.70 -33.94 10.67
N SER A 415 31.75 -33.51 11.94
CA SER A 415 32.01 -34.40 13.09
C SER A 415 32.15 -33.65 14.44
N LYS A 416 31.09 -33.67 15.28
CA LYS A 416 31.05 -34.12 16.70
C LYS A 416 29.84 -33.54 17.42
N ILE A 417 29.03 -34.42 18.02
CA ILE A 417 28.07 -34.03 19.07
C ILE A 417 28.89 -33.62 20.29
N THR A 418 28.75 -32.37 20.74
CA THR A 418 29.42 -31.82 21.92
C THR A 418 28.42 -31.62 23.05
N GLY A 419 28.90 -31.47 24.30
CA GLY A 419 28.04 -31.16 25.43
C GLY A 419 27.64 -29.68 25.45
N TYR A 420 26.36 -29.39 25.69
CA TYR A 420 25.88 -28.02 25.90
C TYR A 420 26.28 -27.51 27.30
N SER A 421 26.90 -26.33 27.35
CA SER A 421 27.20 -25.60 28.58
C SER A 421 26.41 -24.29 28.60
N PRO A 422 25.57 -24.03 29.63
CA PRO A 422 24.82 -22.77 29.73
C PRO A 422 25.73 -21.55 29.83
N VAL A 423 25.36 -20.48 29.13
CA VAL A 423 26.07 -19.20 29.15
C VAL A 423 25.82 -18.49 30.47
N LYS A 424 26.86 -17.93 31.08
CA LYS A 424 26.76 -17.08 32.26
C LYS A 424 27.28 -15.69 31.93
N LEU A 425 26.44 -14.67 32.10
CA LEU A 425 26.86 -13.27 32.01
C LEU A 425 27.36 -12.78 33.37
N PRO A 426 28.40 -11.92 33.41
CA PRO A 426 28.77 -11.22 34.63
C PRO A 426 27.68 -10.23 35.05
N LYS A 427 27.79 -9.66 36.26
CA LYS A 427 26.94 -8.54 36.66
C LYS A 427 27.19 -7.37 35.72
N LEU A 428 26.17 -6.98 34.96
CA LEU A 428 26.23 -5.96 33.90
C LEU A 428 26.00 -4.56 34.46
N GLY A 429 25.22 -4.42 35.53
CA GLY A 429 24.91 -3.12 36.14
C GLY A 429 23.90 -3.21 37.28
N GLU A 430 23.44 -2.05 37.73
CA GLU A 430 22.40 -1.95 38.76
C GLU A 430 20.98 -1.96 38.17
N ARG A 431 20.00 -2.34 38.99
CA ARG A 431 18.60 -2.49 38.58
C ARG A 431 18.07 -1.28 37.83
N ASP A 432 18.33 -0.05 38.28
CA ASP A 432 17.73 1.17 37.73
C ASP A 432 18.45 1.71 36.48
N GLU A 433 19.59 1.12 36.11
CA GLU A 433 20.41 1.60 34.99
C GLU A 433 19.70 1.40 33.63
N LEU A 434 18.93 0.30 33.50
CA LEU A 434 18.09 0.02 32.34
C LEU A 434 16.83 0.90 32.26
N GLU A 435 16.50 1.69 33.30
CA GLU A 435 15.38 2.64 33.27
C GLU A 435 15.82 4.01 32.73
N LYS A 436 17.08 4.39 32.92
CA LYS A 436 17.66 5.68 32.47
C LYS A 436 18.36 5.55 31.14
N ARG A 437 18.29 6.54 30.24
CA ARG A 437 18.94 6.46 28.91
C ARG A 437 20.46 6.21 29.06
N LEU A 438 20.94 5.08 28.54
CA LEU A 438 22.37 4.74 28.55
C LEU A 438 23.15 5.65 27.60
N SER A 439 24.34 6.05 28.02
CA SER A 439 25.28 6.77 27.15
C SER A 439 25.75 5.87 26.00
N SER A 440 26.21 6.47 24.90
CA SER A 440 26.75 5.70 23.77
C SER A 440 27.97 4.85 24.16
N ALA A 441 28.84 5.38 25.03
CA ALA A 441 29.99 4.64 25.56
C ALA A 441 29.55 3.41 26.37
N ARG A 442 28.58 3.56 27.28
CA ARG A 442 28.07 2.46 28.10
C ARG A 442 27.34 1.40 27.29
N ARG A 443 26.63 1.79 26.22
CA ARG A 443 26.00 0.84 25.29
C ARG A 443 27.04 0.01 24.53
N ALA A 444 28.14 0.62 24.08
CA ALA A 444 29.22 -0.08 23.40
C ALA A 444 29.93 -1.08 24.33
N GLU A 445 30.20 -0.68 25.57
CA GLU A 445 30.79 -1.56 26.60
C GLU A 445 29.91 -2.79 26.87
N LEU A 446 28.61 -2.57 27.12
CA LEU A 446 27.66 -3.66 27.36
C LEU A 446 27.49 -4.57 26.12
N GLY A 447 27.48 -3.97 24.92
CA GLY A 447 27.43 -4.70 23.66
C GLY A 447 28.62 -5.64 23.48
N SER A 448 29.84 -5.19 23.82
CA SER A 448 31.05 -6.02 23.77
C SER A 448 30.97 -7.21 24.73
N ILE A 449 30.51 -7.01 25.98
CA ILE A 449 30.38 -8.10 26.96
C ILE A 449 29.36 -9.15 26.49
N ILE A 450 28.25 -8.70 25.91
CA ILE A 450 27.22 -9.59 25.36
C ILE A 450 27.76 -10.36 24.16
N GLU A 451 28.48 -9.68 23.28
CA GLU A 451 29.11 -10.28 22.11
C GLU A 451 30.14 -11.35 22.51
N ASP A 452 31.01 -11.08 23.48
CA ASP A 452 31.99 -12.07 23.97
C ASP A 452 31.31 -13.33 24.50
N ALA A 453 30.18 -13.18 25.22
CA ALA A 453 29.40 -14.30 25.72
C ALA A 453 28.74 -15.11 24.60
N VAL A 454 28.24 -14.44 23.56
CA VAL A 454 27.70 -15.10 22.36
C VAL A 454 28.82 -15.79 21.57
N ASN A 455 29.98 -15.18 21.42
CA ASN A 455 31.14 -15.76 20.73
C ASN A 455 31.63 -17.03 21.44
N ALA A 456 31.60 -17.06 22.77
CA ALA A 456 32.05 -18.20 23.55
C ALA A 456 31.09 -19.40 23.52
N ALA A 457 29.78 -19.17 23.41
CA ALA A 457 28.79 -20.22 23.67
C ALA A 457 27.53 -20.17 22.80
N GLY A 458 27.53 -19.35 21.74
CA GLY A 458 26.47 -19.30 20.73
C GLY A 458 26.41 -20.54 19.84
N PRO A 459 25.31 -20.72 19.09
CA PRO A 459 24.13 -19.86 19.02
C PRO A 459 23.27 -19.89 20.29
N ILE A 460 22.60 -18.77 20.63
CA ILE A 460 21.71 -18.62 21.79
C ILE A 460 20.37 -18.07 21.31
N SER A 461 19.23 -18.59 21.80
CA SER A 461 17.94 -17.97 21.45
C SER A 461 17.89 -16.52 21.95
N LEU A 462 17.30 -15.61 21.17
CA LEU A 462 17.20 -14.21 21.57
C LEU A 462 16.45 -14.05 22.89
N ASN A 463 15.44 -14.89 23.13
CA ASN A 463 14.68 -14.89 24.38
C ASN A 463 15.56 -15.26 25.59
N ASP A 464 16.38 -16.32 25.48
CA ASP A 464 17.29 -16.71 26.57
C ASP A 464 18.35 -15.65 26.81
N LEU A 465 18.91 -15.06 25.75
CA LEU A 465 19.90 -14.00 25.87
C LEU A 465 19.30 -12.76 26.56
N ARG A 466 18.05 -12.41 26.26
CA ARG A 466 17.31 -11.34 26.97
C ARG A 466 17.17 -11.66 28.46
N VAL A 467 16.78 -12.89 28.82
CA VAL A 467 16.66 -13.30 30.22
C VAL A 467 18.01 -13.23 30.94
N LEU A 468 19.09 -13.67 30.30
CA LEU A 468 20.45 -13.57 30.86
C LEU A 468 20.87 -12.12 31.08
N ILE A 469 20.59 -11.22 30.13
CA ILE A 469 20.90 -9.80 30.25
C ILE A 469 20.08 -9.17 31.40
N ILE A 470 18.77 -9.47 31.50
CA ILE A 470 17.91 -9.00 32.60
C ILE A 470 18.47 -9.44 33.96
N LYS A 471 18.87 -10.71 34.08
CA LYS A 471 19.50 -11.24 35.30
C LYS A 471 20.84 -10.56 35.60
N GLY A 472 21.63 -10.23 34.57
CA GLY A 472 22.87 -9.46 34.69
C GLY A 472 22.69 -8.06 35.31
N PHE A 473 21.50 -7.47 35.21
CA PHE A 473 21.11 -6.22 35.88
C PHE A 473 20.36 -6.42 37.20
N ASN A 474 20.45 -7.61 37.82
CA ASN A 474 19.74 -7.97 39.05
C ASN A 474 18.20 -7.77 38.96
N ARG A 475 17.62 -8.07 37.79
CA ARG A 475 16.17 -8.07 37.58
C ARG A 475 15.66 -9.49 37.34
N SER A 476 14.41 -9.73 37.73
CA SER A 476 13.70 -10.97 37.47
C SER A 476 12.89 -10.92 36.16
N ARG A 477 12.34 -9.76 35.79
CA ARG A 477 11.51 -9.57 34.57
C ARG A 477 11.82 -8.24 33.85
N GLY A 478 11.51 -8.17 32.56
CA GLY A 478 11.70 -6.97 31.72
C GLY A 478 10.39 -6.49 31.10
N SER A 479 10.07 -5.20 31.27
CA SER A 479 8.92 -4.55 30.60
C SER A 479 9.17 -4.36 29.11
N LYS A 480 8.13 -4.08 28.30
CA LYS A 480 8.25 -3.79 26.86
C LYS A 480 9.31 -2.73 26.54
N HIS A 481 9.37 -1.68 27.35
CA HIS A 481 10.40 -0.64 27.26
C HIS A 481 11.82 -1.18 27.51
N ILE A 482 12.00 -1.97 28.57
CA ILE A 482 13.30 -2.58 28.92
C ILE A 482 13.73 -3.57 27.83
N ASN A 483 12.81 -4.38 27.33
CA ASN A 483 13.05 -5.34 26.25
C ASN A 483 13.52 -4.66 24.96
N GLY A 484 12.87 -3.54 24.58
CA GLY A 484 13.32 -2.74 23.43
C GLY A 484 14.73 -2.16 23.61
N ARG A 485 15.10 -1.81 24.85
CA ARG A 485 16.44 -1.30 25.16
C ARG A 485 17.51 -2.40 25.16
N ILE A 486 17.19 -3.57 25.69
CA ILE A 486 18.08 -4.75 25.62
C ILE A 486 18.31 -5.16 24.17
N LEU A 487 17.27 -5.12 23.33
CA LEU A 487 17.40 -5.39 21.91
C LEU A 487 18.35 -4.41 21.20
N GLY A 488 18.48 -3.18 21.72
CA GLY A 488 19.45 -2.18 21.26
C GLY A 488 20.88 -2.37 21.77
N LEU A 489 21.13 -3.30 22.71
CA LEU A 489 22.46 -3.69 23.16
C LEU A 489 23.04 -4.85 22.35
N ILE A 490 22.18 -5.67 21.74
CA ILE A 490 22.57 -6.83 20.94
C ILE A 490 22.84 -6.36 19.50
N PRO A 491 24.05 -6.54 18.95
CA PRO A 491 24.36 -6.18 17.57
C PRO A 491 23.39 -6.85 16.58
N LYS A 492 22.82 -6.07 15.66
CA LYS A 492 21.77 -6.55 14.75
C LYS A 492 22.28 -7.58 13.74
N ASP A 493 23.56 -7.49 13.40
CA ASP A 493 24.30 -8.39 12.51
C ASP A 493 24.48 -9.80 13.07
N LEU A 494 24.42 -9.97 14.39
CA LEU A 494 24.54 -11.28 15.04
C LEU A 494 23.20 -12.00 15.17
N ARG A 495 22.08 -11.34 14.87
CA ARG A 495 20.74 -11.91 15.05
C ARG A 495 20.21 -12.47 13.73
N HIS A 496 19.85 -13.75 13.76
CA HIS A 496 19.34 -14.49 12.61
C HIS A 496 17.99 -15.10 12.94
N LYS A 497 17.01 -14.91 12.06
CA LYS A 497 15.72 -15.58 12.15
C LYS A 497 15.81 -16.95 11.49
N GLU A 498 15.23 -17.96 12.15
CA GLU A 498 15.26 -19.34 11.72
C GLU A 498 13.84 -19.91 11.62
N GLY A 499 13.59 -20.63 10.52
CA GLY A 499 12.34 -21.33 10.24
C GLY A 499 11.13 -20.42 9.90
N ARG A 500 9.99 -21.04 9.59
CA ARG A 500 8.70 -20.40 9.29
C ARG A 500 8.15 -19.62 10.48
N SER A 501 8.55 -20.02 11.68
CA SER A 501 8.23 -19.31 12.93
C SER A 501 9.06 -18.03 13.13
N ASN A 502 10.04 -17.75 12.25
CA ASN A 502 10.93 -16.59 12.38
C ASN A 502 11.63 -16.48 13.74
N THR A 503 11.92 -17.62 14.39
CA THR A 503 12.53 -17.65 15.73
C THR A 503 13.94 -17.06 15.66
N GLU A 504 14.21 -16.02 16.44
CA GLU A 504 15.48 -15.28 16.37
C GLU A 504 16.55 -15.90 17.29
N PHE A 505 17.69 -16.28 16.72
CA PHE A 505 18.90 -16.75 17.41
C PHE A 505 20.03 -15.74 17.24
N VAL A 506 20.88 -15.62 18.25
CA VAL A 506 22.08 -14.77 18.22
C VAL A 506 23.30 -15.67 18.06
N TRP A 507 24.03 -15.47 16.98
CA TRP A 507 25.15 -16.28 16.54
C TRP A 507 26.50 -15.62 16.85
N PRO A 508 27.56 -16.41 17.07
CA PRO A 508 28.93 -15.88 17.16
C PRO A 508 29.28 -15.03 15.94
N ARG A 509 30.06 -13.96 16.14
CA ARG A 509 30.52 -13.10 15.04
C ARG A 509 31.31 -13.91 14.01
N GLY A 510 30.94 -13.75 12.75
CA GLY A 510 31.57 -14.46 11.63
C GLY A 510 31.11 -15.90 11.45
N VAL A 511 30.19 -16.41 12.26
CA VAL A 511 29.57 -17.72 12.05
C VAL A 511 28.28 -17.56 11.25
N VAL A 512 28.25 -18.16 10.06
CA VAL A 512 27.05 -18.19 9.22
C VAL A 512 26.18 -19.39 9.61
N PRO A 513 24.89 -19.22 9.95
CA PRO A 513 24.05 -20.29 10.49
C PRO A 513 24.00 -21.57 9.62
N HIS A 514 23.90 -21.41 8.30
CA HIS A 514 23.82 -22.55 7.37
C HIS A 514 25.17 -23.26 7.14
N GLU A 515 26.28 -22.68 7.57
CA GLU A 515 27.61 -23.31 7.58
C GLU A 515 27.90 -24.04 8.88
N TRP A 516 27.08 -23.83 9.92
CA TRP A 516 27.20 -24.54 11.17
C TRP A 516 27.01 -26.04 10.96
N ARG A 517 27.99 -26.85 11.39
CA ARG A 517 27.95 -28.32 11.32
C ARG A 517 27.92 -28.98 12.71
N GLY A 518 27.89 -28.19 13.77
CA GLY A 518 27.90 -28.67 15.16
C GLY A 518 26.53 -29.12 15.66
N VAL A 519 26.54 -29.99 16.67
CA VAL A 519 25.36 -30.39 17.45
C VAL A 519 25.73 -30.33 18.92
N ARG A 520 25.02 -29.54 19.74
CA ARG A 520 25.26 -29.49 21.19
C ARG A 520 24.19 -30.32 21.92
N ALA A 521 24.52 -31.53 22.35
CA ALA A 521 23.62 -32.34 23.16
C ALA A 521 23.34 -31.66 24.50
N SER A 522 22.06 -31.43 24.80
CA SER A 522 21.65 -30.67 25.99
C SER A 522 21.35 -31.52 27.21
N GLN A 523 21.25 -32.85 27.06
CA GLN A 523 20.81 -33.77 28.12
C GLN A 523 19.48 -33.33 28.76
N GLY A 524 18.58 -32.74 27.96
CA GLY A 524 17.29 -32.21 28.41
C GLY A 524 17.32 -30.84 29.08
N LYS A 525 18.47 -30.15 29.10
CA LYS A 525 18.59 -28.79 29.67
C LYS A 525 18.02 -27.69 28.77
N ARG A 526 17.75 -27.98 27.49
CA ARG A 526 17.15 -27.05 26.52
C ARG A 526 15.82 -27.57 26.03
N THR A 527 14.85 -26.67 25.81
CA THR A 527 13.61 -26.97 25.07
C THR A 527 13.84 -26.87 23.56
N ALA A 528 12.87 -27.32 22.74
CA ALA A 528 13.00 -27.27 21.27
C ALA A 528 13.27 -25.86 20.74
N ASN A 529 12.58 -24.85 21.27
CA ASN A 529 12.73 -23.45 20.84
C ASN A 529 14.07 -22.82 21.28
N GLN A 530 14.83 -23.49 22.15
CA GLN A 530 16.18 -23.07 22.58
C GLN A 530 17.29 -23.75 21.77
N ILE A 531 16.92 -24.60 20.80
CA ILE A 531 17.85 -25.33 19.93
C ILE A 531 17.66 -24.80 18.51
N SER A 532 18.74 -24.30 17.91
CA SER A 532 18.71 -23.79 16.53
C SER A 532 18.27 -24.87 15.55
N LEU A 533 17.56 -24.45 14.50
CA LEU A 533 17.07 -25.32 13.44
C LEU A 533 18.25 -26.02 12.71
N TRP A 534 19.40 -25.35 12.63
CA TRP A 534 20.64 -25.91 12.08
C TRP A 534 21.25 -27.00 12.99
N GLU A 535 21.19 -26.85 14.32
CA GLU A 535 21.60 -27.91 15.24
C GLU A 535 20.69 -29.15 15.10
N VAL A 536 19.38 -28.95 14.96
CA VAL A 536 18.42 -30.04 14.76
C VAL A 536 18.67 -30.76 13.43
N ARG A 537 18.85 -30.00 12.34
CA ARG A 537 19.18 -30.54 11.02
C ARG A 537 20.47 -31.36 11.04
N ASN A 538 21.53 -30.84 11.69
CA ASN A 538 22.80 -31.55 11.82
C ASN A 538 22.69 -32.81 12.68
N ALA A 539 21.79 -32.84 13.67
CA ALA A 539 21.50 -34.04 14.46
C ALA A 539 20.74 -35.08 13.63
N MET A 540 19.79 -34.66 12.79
CA MET A 540 19.07 -35.54 11.86
C MET A 540 20.00 -36.15 10.81
N ALA A 541 20.94 -35.36 10.29
CA ALA A 541 21.95 -35.81 9.33
C ALA A 541 22.88 -36.91 9.87
N GLN A 542 22.93 -37.09 11.19
CA GLN A 542 23.74 -38.12 11.87
C GLN A 542 22.93 -39.38 12.23
N LEU A 543 21.64 -39.46 11.86
CA LEU A 543 20.85 -40.67 12.08
C LEU A 543 21.17 -41.69 11.00
N ASP A 544 21.55 -42.91 11.39
CA ASP A 544 22.00 -43.97 10.46
C ASP A 544 20.97 -44.33 9.38
N PHE A 545 19.69 -44.14 9.65
CA PHE A 545 18.59 -44.45 8.74
C PHE A 545 18.07 -43.23 7.95
N ILE A 546 18.69 -42.05 8.11
CA ILE A 546 18.15 -40.83 7.51
C ILE A 546 18.13 -40.88 5.99
N GLU A 547 19.09 -41.57 5.34
CA GLU A 547 19.13 -41.71 3.89
C GLU A 547 17.92 -42.49 3.34
N GLU A 548 17.32 -43.38 4.13
CA GLU A 548 16.14 -44.18 3.74
C GLU A 548 14.83 -43.38 3.78
N ILE A 549 14.81 -42.26 4.50
CA ILE A 549 13.61 -41.43 4.68
C ILE A 549 13.41 -40.54 3.43
N PRO A 550 12.23 -40.55 2.76
CA PRO A 550 11.99 -39.69 1.61
C PRO A 550 11.85 -38.20 2.02
N ALA A 551 11.88 -37.30 1.03
CA ALA A 551 11.72 -35.86 1.27
C ALA A 551 10.33 -35.50 1.83
N ASP A 552 9.31 -36.29 1.48
CA ASP A 552 7.96 -36.23 2.02
C ASP A 552 7.64 -37.54 2.76
N PRO A 553 8.03 -37.67 4.05
CA PRO A 553 7.87 -38.89 4.83
C PRO A 553 6.42 -39.11 5.25
N SER A 554 6.00 -40.37 5.28
CA SER A 554 4.74 -40.77 5.95
C SER A 554 4.78 -40.44 7.45
N GLU A 555 3.60 -40.32 8.08
CA GLU A 555 3.53 -40.02 9.53
C GLU A 555 4.40 -40.94 10.41
N PRO A 556 4.46 -42.27 10.19
CA PRO A 556 5.33 -43.16 10.97
C PRO A 556 6.82 -42.89 10.77
N GLU A 557 7.24 -42.56 9.54
CA GLU A 557 8.63 -42.23 9.21
C GLU A 557 9.05 -40.91 9.84
N LEU A 558 8.18 -39.90 9.77
CA LEU A 558 8.39 -38.62 10.42
C LEU A 558 8.48 -38.77 11.95
N ASP A 559 7.59 -39.57 12.56
CA ASP A 559 7.63 -39.85 14.01
C ASP A 559 8.94 -40.55 14.42
N ARG A 560 9.42 -41.51 13.61
CA ARG A 560 10.69 -42.22 13.85
C ARG A 560 11.87 -41.25 13.84
N VAL A 561 11.95 -40.35 12.84
CA VAL A 561 13.01 -39.32 12.77
C VAL A 561 12.95 -38.41 13.99
N ILE A 562 11.76 -37.89 14.33
CA ILE A 562 11.59 -36.96 15.45
C ILE A 562 12.07 -37.60 16.76
N ARG A 563 11.64 -38.82 17.08
CA ARG A 563 12.03 -39.50 18.33
C ARG A 563 13.54 -39.77 18.41
N ALA A 564 14.15 -40.14 17.29
CA ALA A 564 15.59 -40.38 17.24
C ALA A 564 16.38 -39.07 17.46
N THR A 565 15.96 -37.96 16.84
CA THR A 565 16.56 -36.65 17.06
C THR A 565 16.33 -36.12 18.48
N MET A 566 15.14 -36.36 19.07
CA MET A 566 14.87 -35.99 20.47
C MET A 566 15.84 -36.67 21.44
N THR A 567 16.23 -37.91 21.15
CA THR A 567 17.19 -38.67 21.95
C THR A 567 18.57 -38.00 21.95
N VAL A 568 19.01 -37.45 20.81
CA VAL A 568 20.29 -36.71 20.70
C VAL A 568 20.34 -35.50 21.64
N PHE A 569 19.22 -34.78 21.79
CA PHE A 569 19.14 -33.60 22.65
C PHE A 569 18.71 -33.90 24.11
N GLY A 570 18.23 -35.11 24.39
CA GLY A 570 17.69 -35.52 25.69
C GLY A 570 16.27 -35.01 25.99
N LEU A 571 15.45 -34.77 24.95
CA LEU A 571 14.07 -34.29 25.10
C LEU A 571 13.13 -35.43 25.49
N LYS A 572 12.30 -35.23 26.53
CA LYS A 572 11.44 -36.28 27.11
C LYS A 572 10.03 -36.36 26.50
N GLN A 573 9.50 -35.27 25.96
CA GLN A 573 8.12 -35.18 25.47
C GLN A 573 8.07 -34.66 24.04
N LYS A 574 7.24 -35.29 23.21
CA LYS A 574 6.95 -34.85 21.84
C LYS A 574 5.78 -33.86 21.89
N SER A 575 6.07 -32.56 21.91
CA SER A 575 5.07 -31.50 21.83
C SER A 575 4.77 -31.10 20.37
N SER A 576 3.73 -30.28 20.17
CA SER A 576 3.44 -29.66 18.87
C SER A 576 4.60 -28.80 18.37
N SER A 577 5.24 -28.03 19.26
CA SER A 577 6.44 -27.23 18.96
C SER A 577 7.63 -28.10 18.53
N VAL A 578 7.90 -29.22 19.22
CA VAL A 578 8.94 -30.18 18.79
C VAL A 578 8.63 -30.71 17.40
N THR A 579 7.38 -31.11 17.17
CA THR A 579 6.95 -31.69 15.89
C THR A 579 7.10 -30.68 14.76
N ALA A 580 6.65 -29.44 14.93
CA ALA A 580 6.77 -28.39 13.92
C ALA A 580 8.24 -28.06 13.62
N HIS A 581 9.04 -27.78 14.65
CA HIS A 581 10.45 -27.39 14.53
C HIS A 581 11.30 -28.49 13.87
N PHE A 582 11.06 -29.75 14.24
CA PHE A 582 11.84 -30.87 13.71
C PHE A 582 11.38 -31.26 12.30
N THR A 583 10.09 -31.15 11.99
CA THR A 583 9.59 -31.36 10.62
C THR A 583 10.22 -30.35 9.66
N GLU A 584 10.37 -29.10 10.10
CA GLU A 584 11.04 -28.07 9.32
C GLU A 584 12.53 -28.34 9.11
N ALA A 585 13.24 -28.77 10.16
CA ALA A 585 14.64 -29.17 10.06
C ALA A 585 14.85 -30.38 9.13
N LEU A 586 13.90 -31.32 9.08
CA LEU A 586 13.94 -32.45 8.17
C LEU A 586 13.74 -32.02 6.72
N LYS A 587 12.79 -31.12 6.45
CA LYS A 587 12.60 -30.54 5.11
C LYS A 587 13.88 -29.83 4.65
N LEU A 588 14.48 -29.03 5.53
CA LEU A 588 15.76 -28.34 5.27
C LEU A 588 16.90 -29.34 4.97
N LEU A 589 16.94 -30.47 5.68
CA LEU A 589 17.94 -31.51 5.42
C LEU A 589 17.74 -32.17 4.05
N LYS A 590 16.49 -32.41 3.65
CA LYS A 590 16.13 -33.16 2.43
C LYS A 590 16.14 -32.31 1.16
N THR A 591 16.00 -31.00 1.26
CA THR A 591 16.10 -30.08 0.11
C THR A 591 17.54 -29.74 -0.29
N GLN A 592 18.53 -29.94 0.60
CA GLN A 592 19.95 -29.74 0.27
C GLN A 592 20.60 -31.04 -0.24
N ASN A 593 20.89 -31.13 -1.55
CA ASN A 593 21.63 -32.23 -2.17
C ASN A 593 23.06 -32.38 -1.59
N LYS A 594 23.57 -33.61 -1.54
CA LYS A 594 24.80 -34.06 -0.85
C LYS A 594 26.01 -33.11 -0.96
N PRO A 595 26.78 -32.89 0.13
CA PRO A 595 28.06 -32.19 0.07
C PRO A 595 29.08 -33.04 -0.71
N GLN A 596 29.66 -32.48 -1.78
CA GLN A 596 30.81 -33.10 -2.45
C GLN A 596 32.08 -32.99 -1.57
N PRO A 597 32.92 -34.04 -1.51
CA PRO A 597 34.18 -33.99 -0.78
C PRO A 597 35.19 -33.10 -1.52
N ILE A 598 35.73 -32.12 -0.80
CA ILE A 598 36.75 -31.19 -1.28
C ILE A 598 38.06 -31.96 -1.48
N SER A 599 38.49 -32.10 -2.72
CA SER A 599 39.84 -32.54 -3.08
C SER A 599 40.75 -31.32 -3.20
N VAL A 600 41.84 -31.30 -2.44
CA VAL A 600 42.82 -30.20 -2.41
C VAL A 600 43.87 -30.43 -3.51
N SER A 601 44.16 -29.44 -4.36
CA SER A 601 45.51 -29.19 -4.93
C SER A 601 45.62 -27.85 -5.68
N SER A 602 46.52 -27.00 -5.16
CA SER A 602 47.46 -26.06 -5.83
C SER A 602 47.09 -25.31 -7.13
N THR A 603 47.00 -23.98 -6.98
CA THR A 603 47.55 -22.87 -7.80
C THR A 603 47.93 -23.03 -9.28
N THR A 604 47.49 -22.01 -10.05
CA THR A 604 48.00 -21.37 -11.30
C THR A 604 47.52 -21.91 -12.68
N PRO A 605 47.50 -21.07 -13.76
CA PRO A 605 46.26 -20.59 -14.38
C PRO A 605 46.08 -20.94 -15.87
N THR A 606 44.88 -20.61 -16.37
CA THR A 606 44.51 -20.36 -17.79
C THR A 606 44.26 -21.56 -18.71
N GLN A 607 42.98 -21.76 -19.07
CA GLN A 607 42.55 -21.96 -20.47
C GLN A 607 41.02 -21.74 -20.64
N LEU A 608 40.64 -20.72 -21.41
CA LEU A 608 39.37 -20.61 -22.15
C LEU A 608 39.44 -21.48 -23.43
N PRO A 609 38.35 -21.75 -24.20
CA PRO A 609 36.93 -21.40 -24.02
C PRO A 609 35.93 -22.55 -24.33
N VAL A 610 34.63 -22.31 -24.08
CA VAL A 610 33.57 -22.73 -25.02
C VAL A 610 32.72 -21.50 -25.33
N ALA A 611 32.77 -21.06 -26.59
CA ALA A 611 31.91 -20.00 -27.09
C ALA A 611 30.49 -20.54 -27.27
N LEU A 612 29.50 -19.91 -26.63
CA LEU A 612 28.10 -20.13 -26.94
C LEU A 612 27.65 -19.16 -28.03
N ASP A 613 26.97 -19.67 -29.06
CA ASP A 613 26.32 -18.86 -30.08
C ASP A 613 25.01 -18.27 -29.51
N VAL A 614 25.10 -17.02 -29.09
CA VAL A 614 24.03 -16.29 -28.38
C VAL A 614 22.85 -15.91 -29.29
N ARG A 615 23.01 -15.98 -30.62
CA ARG A 615 21.98 -15.47 -31.55
C ARG A 615 20.78 -16.41 -31.74
N ASN A 616 20.81 -17.63 -31.20
CA ASN A 616 19.80 -18.68 -31.47
C ASN A 616 19.28 -19.45 -30.24
N SER A 617 19.57 -19.02 -29.00
CA SER A 617 19.19 -19.81 -27.81
C SER A 617 17.82 -19.38 -27.25
N LYS A 618 16.92 -20.33 -26.99
CA LYS A 618 15.58 -20.07 -26.39
C LYS A 618 15.64 -19.97 -24.86
N VAL A 619 14.77 -19.12 -24.30
CA VAL A 619 14.65 -18.66 -22.90
C VAL A 619 14.64 -19.77 -21.82
N GLY A 620 14.39 -21.04 -22.17
CA GLY A 620 14.42 -22.16 -21.22
C GLY A 620 15.76 -22.91 -21.07
N GLN A 621 16.81 -22.59 -21.84
CA GLN A 621 18.08 -23.36 -21.82
C GLN A 621 19.20 -22.77 -20.95
N ILE A 622 18.97 -21.66 -20.24
CA ILE A 622 20.06 -20.84 -19.64
C ILE A 622 20.37 -21.20 -18.16
N THR A 623 19.63 -22.12 -17.54
CA THR A 623 19.64 -22.32 -16.07
C THR A 623 20.79 -23.16 -15.49
N SER A 624 22.02 -23.14 -16.04
CA SER A 624 23.15 -23.84 -15.38
C SER A 624 24.56 -23.24 -15.48
N GLN A 625 24.79 -22.04 -16.02
CA GLN A 625 26.18 -21.58 -16.31
C GLN A 625 26.46 -20.07 -16.13
N TYR A 626 25.87 -19.39 -15.14
CA TYR A 626 26.18 -17.98 -14.88
C TYR A 626 27.48 -17.78 -14.08
N HIS A 627 28.65 -17.94 -14.71
CA HIS A 627 29.85 -17.19 -14.31
C HIS A 627 30.80 -17.03 -15.51
N PRO A 628 30.55 -16.00 -16.33
CA PRO A 628 31.63 -15.08 -16.68
C PRO A 628 31.18 -13.64 -16.38
N GLY A 629 32.05 -12.82 -15.81
CA GLY A 629 31.79 -11.40 -15.60
C GLY A 629 32.13 -10.91 -14.20
N THR A 630 32.94 -9.85 -14.14
CA THR A 630 33.53 -9.21 -12.95
C THR A 630 32.69 -8.02 -12.48
N TYR A 631 32.08 -7.27 -13.39
CA TYR A 631 31.31 -6.05 -13.08
C TYR A 631 29.84 -6.20 -13.47
N ALA A 632 28.96 -5.59 -12.68
CA ALA A 632 27.55 -5.41 -13.01
C ALA A 632 27.26 -3.91 -13.06
N VAL A 633 27.09 -3.38 -14.27
CA VAL A 633 26.72 -1.99 -14.51
C VAL A 633 25.21 -1.88 -14.46
N VAL A 634 24.70 -1.07 -13.53
CA VAL A 634 23.29 -0.95 -13.23
C VAL A 634 22.85 0.48 -13.38
N ASP A 635 21.67 0.66 -13.96
CA ASP A 635 20.97 1.93 -14.04
C ASP A 635 19.47 1.71 -13.79
N VAL A 636 18.81 2.67 -13.15
CA VAL A 636 17.39 2.58 -12.78
C VAL A 636 16.61 3.85 -13.11
N GLU A 637 15.41 3.66 -13.66
CA GLU A 637 14.40 4.72 -13.73
C GLU A 637 13.40 4.56 -12.59
N THR A 638 12.86 5.68 -12.09
CA THR A 638 12.12 5.69 -10.82
C THR A 638 10.90 6.60 -10.82
N THR A 639 9.90 6.30 -10.00
CA THR A 639 8.70 7.14 -9.85
C THR A 639 9.01 8.55 -9.33
N GLY A 640 10.15 8.73 -8.66
CA GLY A 640 10.55 9.93 -7.93
C GLY A 640 11.93 9.78 -7.29
N PHE A 641 12.46 10.83 -6.65
CA PHE A 641 13.83 10.86 -6.12
C PHE A 641 13.97 10.50 -4.63
N SER A 642 12.88 10.16 -3.94
CA SER A 642 12.86 9.89 -2.50
C SER A 642 13.07 8.40 -2.15
N THR A 643 13.28 8.10 -0.87
CA THR A 643 13.40 6.71 -0.37
C THR A 643 12.07 5.94 -0.37
N ALA A 644 10.95 6.66 -0.49
CA ALA A 644 9.63 6.06 -0.61
C ALA A 644 9.28 5.71 -2.07
N ASP A 645 9.95 6.33 -3.04
CA ASP A 645 9.76 6.11 -4.47
C ASP A 645 10.30 4.75 -4.91
N ARG A 646 9.88 4.29 -6.09
CA ARG A 646 10.08 2.91 -6.54
C ARG A 646 10.66 2.87 -7.94
N ILE A 647 11.32 1.75 -8.24
CA ILE A 647 11.90 1.49 -9.56
C ILE A 647 10.78 1.19 -10.56
N VAL A 648 10.85 1.81 -11.73
CA VAL A 648 9.94 1.58 -12.88
C VAL A 648 10.62 0.96 -14.08
N GLU A 649 11.95 1.04 -14.16
CA GLU A 649 12.77 0.28 -15.09
C GLU A 649 14.11 -0.03 -14.44
N LEU A 650 14.63 -1.24 -14.69
CA LEU A 650 15.95 -1.67 -14.21
C LEU A 650 16.71 -2.29 -15.36
N ALA A 651 17.97 -1.89 -15.53
CA ALA A 651 18.89 -2.52 -16.47
C ALA A 651 20.19 -2.95 -15.79
N ILE A 652 20.75 -4.06 -16.26
CA ILE A 652 21.99 -4.68 -15.78
C ILE A 652 22.82 -5.12 -16.99
N VAL A 653 24.03 -4.58 -17.10
CA VAL A 653 25.03 -4.97 -18.11
C VAL A 653 26.21 -5.63 -17.39
N VAL A 654 26.46 -6.90 -17.68
CA VAL A 654 27.54 -7.69 -17.09
C VAL A 654 28.79 -7.55 -17.96
N LEU A 655 29.89 -7.12 -17.35
CA LEU A 655 31.19 -6.98 -18.01
C LEU A 655 32.20 -7.97 -17.44
N ASP A 656 33.19 -8.38 -18.23
CA ASP A 656 34.36 -9.12 -17.76
C ASP A 656 35.41 -8.20 -17.08
N ASP A 657 36.59 -8.74 -16.75
CA ASP A 657 37.70 -8.01 -16.14
C ASP A 657 38.34 -6.96 -17.05
N ASP A 658 38.25 -7.12 -18.37
CA ASP A 658 38.73 -6.16 -19.37
C ASP A 658 37.67 -5.10 -19.74
N GLY A 659 36.43 -5.27 -19.26
CA GLY A 659 35.32 -4.36 -19.51
C GLY A 659 34.58 -4.66 -20.82
N GLU A 660 34.70 -5.86 -21.38
CA GLU A 660 33.88 -6.32 -22.51
C GLU A 660 32.50 -6.76 -22.03
N ASN A 661 31.48 -6.50 -22.85
CA ASN A 661 30.09 -6.82 -22.53
C ASN A 661 29.79 -8.30 -22.77
N LEU A 662 29.40 -9.01 -21.71
CA LEU A 662 29.10 -10.44 -21.75
C LEU A 662 27.60 -10.72 -21.81
N TYR A 663 26.80 -9.92 -21.11
CA TYR A 663 25.37 -10.16 -20.97
C TYR A 663 24.62 -8.88 -20.59
N GLU A 664 23.41 -8.74 -21.11
CA GLU A 664 22.54 -7.61 -20.83
C GLU A 664 21.16 -8.12 -20.42
N TRP A 665 20.57 -7.44 -19.45
CA TRP A 665 19.24 -7.73 -18.94
C TRP A 665 18.55 -6.42 -18.59
N SER A 666 17.31 -6.25 -19.01
CA SER A 666 16.50 -5.09 -18.62
C SER A 666 15.03 -5.44 -18.56
N THR A 667 14.28 -4.78 -17.68
CA THR A 667 12.83 -4.88 -17.65
C THR A 667 12.19 -3.62 -17.08
N LEU A 668 11.00 -3.30 -17.59
CA LEU A 668 10.03 -2.47 -16.89
C LEU A 668 9.58 -3.16 -15.60
N ILE A 669 9.27 -2.37 -14.58
CA ILE A 669 8.83 -2.84 -13.27
C ILE A 669 7.55 -2.12 -12.87
N ASN A 670 6.52 -2.86 -12.47
CA ASN A 670 5.30 -2.28 -11.91
C ASN A 670 5.56 -1.77 -10.49
N PRO A 671 5.55 -0.45 -10.24
CA PRO A 671 5.85 0.11 -8.94
C PRO A 671 4.67 -0.04 -7.95
N MET A 672 3.48 -0.45 -8.41
CA MET A 672 2.23 -0.48 -7.65
C MET A 672 1.84 0.88 -7.06
N ARG A 673 2.12 1.97 -7.81
CA ARG A 673 1.81 3.36 -7.46
C ARG A 673 1.98 4.30 -8.66
N ASP A 674 1.55 5.55 -8.49
CA ASP A 674 1.70 6.60 -9.51
C ASP A 674 3.16 6.96 -9.83
N ILE A 675 3.42 7.28 -11.10
CA ILE A 675 4.73 7.66 -11.64
C ILE A 675 4.79 9.18 -11.81
N SER A 676 5.28 9.89 -10.79
CA SER A 676 5.34 11.36 -10.81
C SER A 676 6.45 11.96 -11.70
N ASN A 677 7.47 11.18 -12.06
CA ASN A 677 8.62 11.62 -12.85
C ASN A 677 8.57 11.18 -14.34
N GLY A 678 7.41 10.72 -14.83
CA GLY A 678 7.26 10.17 -16.18
C GLY A 678 7.79 11.05 -17.31
N ALA A 679 7.77 12.39 -17.15
CA ALA A 679 8.29 13.35 -18.13
C ALA A 679 9.83 13.32 -18.31
N ILE A 680 10.58 12.70 -17.39
CA ILE A 680 12.04 12.64 -17.45
C ILE A 680 12.51 11.46 -18.30
N HIS A 681 11.90 10.29 -18.07
CA HIS A 681 12.31 9.02 -18.68
C HIS A 681 11.28 8.45 -19.66
N GLY A 682 10.12 9.09 -19.84
CA GLY A 682 9.10 8.68 -20.81
C GLY A 682 8.35 7.39 -20.48
N ILE A 683 8.40 6.88 -19.24
CA ILE A 683 7.67 5.67 -18.82
C ILE A 683 6.35 6.09 -18.21
N THR A 684 5.25 5.58 -18.75
CA THR A 684 3.88 5.87 -18.31
C THR A 684 3.33 4.75 -17.42
N ALA A 685 2.19 5.03 -16.77
CA ALA A 685 1.48 4.01 -15.99
C ALA A 685 1.03 2.82 -16.85
N LYS A 686 0.71 3.06 -18.15
CA LYS A 686 0.33 2.03 -19.13
C LYS A 686 1.50 1.07 -19.38
N ASP A 687 2.71 1.61 -19.54
CA ASP A 687 3.90 0.82 -19.84
C ASP A 687 4.22 -0.19 -18.74
N VAL A 688 3.95 0.15 -17.48
CA VAL A 688 4.27 -0.71 -16.34
C VAL A 688 3.08 -1.50 -15.80
N ALA A 689 1.87 -1.31 -16.34
CA ALA A 689 0.65 -1.92 -15.80
C ALA A 689 0.71 -3.46 -15.81
N VAL A 690 1.27 -4.03 -16.87
CA VAL A 690 1.47 -5.47 -17.07
C VAL A 690 2.91 -5.93 -16.82
N ALA A 691 3.79 -5.01 -16.41
CA ALA A 691 5.17 -5.33 -16.06
C ALA A 691 5.23 -6.18 -14.78
N PRO A 692 6.27 -7.01 -14.61
CA PRO A 692 6.49 -7.70 -13.34
C PRO A 692 6.73 -6.70 -12.20
N THR A 693 6.31 -7.05 -10.99
CA THR A 693 6.65 -6.28 -9.79
C THR A 693 8.07 -6.65 -9.32
N PHE A 694 8.72 -5.77 -8.54
CA PHE A 694 10.10 -6.03 -8.09
C PHE A 694 10.24 -7.35 -7.31
N ASP A 695 9.24 -7.76 -6.53
CA ASP A 695 9.24 -9.02 -5.81
C ASP A 695 9.25 -10.26 -6.70
N GLN A 696 8.73 -10.15 -7.93
CA GLN A 696 8.77 -11.23 -8.91
C GLN A 696 10.17 -11.37 -9.53
N VAL A 697 10.87 -10.26 -9.76
CA VAL A 697 12.21 -10.26 -10.39
C VAL A 697 13.37 -10.25 -9.38
N ALA A 698 13.10 -10.16 -8.08
CA ALA A 698 14.13 -9.95 -7.06
C ALA A 698 15.25 -11.01 -7.06
N ASP A 699 14.88 -12.29 -7.16
CA ASP A 699 15.87 -13.38 -7.17
C ASP A 699 16.60 -13.49 -8.52
N ASP A 700 15.95 -13.12 -9.63
CA ASP A 700 16.59 -13.03 -10.95
C ASP A 700 17.65 -11.92 -10.97
N VAL A 701 17.29 -10.72 -10.49
CA VAL A 701 18.19 -9.58 -10.34
C VAL A 701 19.34 -9.92 -9.41
N ALA A 702 19.06 -10.50 -8.24
CA ALA A 702 20.11 -10.83 -7.28
C ALA A 702 21.10 -11.88 -7.81
N ALA A 703 20.62 -12.87 -8.57
CA ALA A 703 21.48 -13.85 -9.24
C ALA A 703 22.39 -13.19 -10.30
N LEU A 704 21.90 -12.18 -11.03
CA LEU A 704 22.73 -11.43 -11.99
C LEU A 704 23.82 -10.58 -11.31
N LEU A 705 23.55 -10.11 -10.10
CA LEU A 705 24.48 -9.29 -9.32
C LEU A 705 25.46 -10.11 -8.47
N GLU A 706 25.11 -11.35 -8.12
CA GLU A 706 25.91 -12.22 -7.26
C GLU A 706 27.34 -12.42 -7.80
N GLY A 707 28.32 -12.18 -6.93
CA GLY A 707 29.75 -12.31 -7.23
C GLY A 707 30.35 -11.17 -8.06
N LYS A 708 29.57 -10.15 -8.46
CA LYS A 708 30.03 -9.04 -9.32
C LYS A 708 30.21 -7.75 -8.53
N ILE A 709 31.08 -6.86 -9.00
CA ILE A 709 31.23 -5.52 -8.42
C ILE A 709 30.16 -4.60 -9.00
N PHE A 710 29.41 -3.91 -8.13
CA PHE A 710 28.36 -2.99 -8.56
C PHE A 710 28.96 -1.73 -9.18
N VAL A 711 28.47 -1.32 -10.34
CA VAL A 711 28.91 -0.11 -11.03
C VAL A 711 27.69 0.71 -11.46
N ALA A 712 27.73 2.02 -11.24
CA ALA A 712 26.73 2.96 -11.77
C ALA A 712 27.34 4.35 -11.96
N HIS A 713 26.62 5.25 -12.63
CA HIS A 713 27.01 6.66 -12.75
C HIS A 713 26.20 7.48 -11.74
N ASN A 714 26.85 8.06 -10.72
CA ASN A 714 26.19 8.58 -9.51
C ASN A 714 25.57 7.45 -8.63
N ALA A 715 26.36 6.39 -8.44
CA ALA A 715 25.92 5.13 -7.84
C ALA A 715 25.17 5.22 -6.51
N ILE A 716 25.38 6.29 -5.72
CA ILE A 716 24.62 6.53 -4.48
C ILE A 716 23.10 6.49 -4.73
N PHE A 717 22.65 7.00 -5.87
CA PHE A 717 21.24 7.02 -6.24
C PHE A 717 20.72 5.59 -6.50
N ASP A 718 21.34 4.87 -7.43
CA ASP A 718 20.94 3.52 -7.86
C ASP A 718 21.02 2.52 -6.72
N VAL A 719 22.12 2.55 -5.97
CA VAL A 719 22.33 1.74 -4.75
C VAL A 719 21.19 1.95 -3.77
N ARG A 720 20.78 3.20 -3.55
CA ARG A 720 19.71 3.51 -2.59
C ARG A 720 18.36 2.97 -3.06
N MET A 721 18.04 3.11 -4.34
CA MET A 721 16.77 2.62 -4.91
C MET A 721 16.72 1.11 -4.88
N LEU A 722 17.76 0.45 -5.41
CA LEU A 722 17.84 -1.00 -5.48
C LEU A 722 17.91 -1.64 -4.09
N LYS A 723 18.63 -1.02 -3.15
CA LYS A 723 18.64 -1.46 -1.74
C LYS A 723 17.25 -1.34 -1.10
N SER A 724 16.52 -0.27 -1.37
CA SER A 724 15.14 -0.08 -0.86
C SER A 724 14.22 -1.19 -1.37
N GLU A 725 14.34 -1.53 -2.65
CA GLU A 725 13.57 -2.61 -3.27
C GLU A 725 13.93 -4.00 -2.72
N PHE A 726 15.23 -4.30 -2.56
CA PHE A 726 15.68 -5.53 -1.91
C PHE A 726 15.23 -5.63 -0.44
N ASP A 727 15.32 -4.53 0.32
CA ASP A 727 14.88 -4.49 1.72
C ASP A 727 13.37 -4.81 1.86
N ARG A 728 12.54 -4.40 0.88
CA ARG A 728 11.08 -4.67 0.87
C ARG A 728 10.75 -6.16 0.73
N VAL A 729 11.57 -6.88 -0.03
CA VAL A 729 11.41 -8.33 -0.25
C VAL A 729 12.21 -9.17 0.74
N GLY A 730 12.83 -8.52 1.73
CA GLY A 730 13.61 -9.20 2.77
C GLY A 730 14.94 -9.78 2.29
N LEU A 731 15.46 -9.29 1.16
CA LEU A 731 16.77 -9.66 0.60
C LEU A 731 17.76 -8.51 0.86
N LYS A 732 19.02 -8.81 1.16
CA LYS A 732 20.09 -7.79 1.23
C LYS A 732 21.23 -8.20 0.33
N MET A 733 21.83 -7.24 -0.35
CA MET A 733 23.04 -7.44 -1.15
C MET A 733 24.23 -6.81 -0.40
N ALA A 734 25.08 -7.63 0.23
CA ALA A 734 26.37 -7.17 0.72
C ALA A 734 27.23 -6.68 -0.45
N GLY A 735 28.13 -5.74 -0.22
CA GLY A 735 28.93 -5.12 -1.29
C GLY A 735 28.20 -4.02 -2.10
N LEU A 736 26.86 -4.02 -2.12
CA LEU A 736 26.06 -3.02 -2.85
C LEU A 736 26.26 -1.59 -2.32
N ALA A 737 26.25 -1.40 -0.99
CA ALA A 737 26.35 -0.07 -0.39
C ALA A 737 27.80 0.41 -0.16
N ASP A 738 28.68 -0.51 0.24
CA ASP A 738 29.99 -0.16 0.79
C ASP A 738 31.16 -0.38 -0.18
N GLY A 739 30.94 -1.11 -1.29
CA GLY A 739 31.96 -1.50 -2.26
C GLY A 739 31.60 -1.27 -3.73
N HIS A 740 30.72 -0.30 -4.02
CA HIS A 740 30.36 0.05 -5.39
C HIS A 740 31.41 0.94 -6.07
N ILE A 741 31.49 0.85 -7.40
CA ILE A 741 32.23 1.77 -8.25
C ILE A 741 31.28 2.85 -8.76
N ASP A 742 31.61 4.11 -8.51
CA ASP A 742 30.89 5.26 -9.03
C ASP A 742 31.71 5.93 -10.16
N THR A 743 31.26 5.76 -11.41
CA THR A 743 31.97 6.33 -12.57
C THR A 743 31.99 7.86 -12.56
N LEU A 744 31.05 8.52 -11.89
CA LEU A 744 31.07 9.96 -11.69
C LEU A 744 32.24 10.36 -10.78
N ARG A 745 32.55 9.58 -9.72
CA ARG A 745 33.73 9.82 -8.87
C ARG A 745 35.03 9.53 -9.60
N LEU A 746 35.07 8.48 -10.42
CA LEU A 746 36.23 8.21 -11.29
C LEU A 746 36.47 9.40 -12.23
N ALA A 747 35.41 9.88 -12.87
CA ALA A 747 35.47 11.06 -13.74
C ALA A 747 35.90 12.33 -12.98
N GLN A 748 35.43 12.55 -11.75
CA GLN A 748 35.85 13.69 -10.92
C GLN A 748 37.35 13.70 -10.61
N ASN A 749 37.92 12.53 -10.38
CA ASN A 749 39.32 12.39 -10.00
C ASN A 749 40.26 12.36 -11.21
N SER A 750 39.71 12.02 -12.38
CA SER A 750 40.46 11.79 -13.61
C SER A 750 40.30 12.90 -14.65
N LEU A 751 39.08 13.37 -14.92
CA LEU A 751 38.77 14.23 -16.07
C LEU A 751 38.76 15.72 -15.73
N PRO A 752 39.38 16.59 -16.54
CA PRO A 752 39.43 18.03 -16.32
C PRO A 752 38.19 18.76 -16.86
N ILE A 753 36.98 18.28 -16.54
CA ILE A 753 35.70 18.84 -17.00
C ILE A 753 34.90 19.48 -15.86
N SER A 754 34.17 20.55 -16.18
CA SER A 754 33.37 21.32 -15.20
C SER A 754 32.03 20.66 -14.90
N SER A 755 31.35 20.13 -15.92
CA SER A 755 30.14 19.33 -15.79
C SER A 755 30.50 17.85 -15.67
N ARG A 756 29.80 17.12 -14.80
CA ARG A 756 30.08 15.72 -14.44
C ARG A 756 28.84 14.85 -14.61
N SER A 757 27.90 15.29 -15.45
CA SER A 757 26.83 14.43 -15.92
C SER A 757 27.40 13.35 -16.83
N LEU A 758 26.67 12.24 -16.96
CA LEU A 758 27.04 11.13 -17.83
C LEU A 758 27.35 11.65 -19.24
N ASP A 759 26.44 12.45 -19.82
CA ASP A 759 26.63 13.06 -21.14
C ASP A 759 27.93 13.86 -21.27
N SER A 760 28.28 14.64 -20.25
CA SER A 760 29.51 15.43 -20.28
C SER A 760 30.76 14.55 -20.23
N CYS A 761 30.71 13.46 -19.45
CA CYS A 761 31.79 12.47 -19.40
C CYS A 761 31.90 11.69 -20.72
N LEU A 762 30.78 11.25 -21.29
CA LEU A 762 30.73 10.53 -22.56
C LEU A 762 31.22 11.39 -23.72
N ALA A 763 30.77 12.64 -23.81
CA ALA A 763 31.20 13.59 -24.84
C ALA A 763 32.71 13.86 -24.75
N PHE A 764 33.26 13.99 -23.53
CA PHE A 764 34.70 14.16 -23.33
C PHE A 764 35.50 12.92 -23.77
N MET A 765 34.93 11.73 -23.58
CA MET A 765 35.54 10.45 -23.98
C MET A 765 35.26 10.07 -25.44
N GLY A 766 34.46 10.85 -26.18
CA GLY A 766 34.04 10.52 -27.54
C GLY A 766 33.13 9.29 -27.63
N ILE A 767 32.38 8.98 -26.57
CA ILE A 767 31.42 7.86 -26.53
C ILE A 767 30.03 8.41 -26.87
N THR A 768 29.32 7.77 -27.80
CA THR A 768 27.93 8.12 -28.14
C THR A 768 26.92 7.37 -27.26
N ASN A 769 25.79 8.02 -26.99
CA ASN A 769 24.60 7.45 -26.34
C ASN A 769 23.38 7.84 -27.17
N GLU A 770 22.79 6.88 -27.90
CA GLU A 770 21.77 7.16 -28.92
C GLU A 770 20.36 7.30 -28.33
N GLN A 771 20.13 6.78 -27.12
CA GLN A 771 18.83 6.80 -26.41
C GLN A 771 19.02 7.19 -24.94
N ALA A 772 19.45 8.43 -24.68
CA ALA A 772 19.58 8.94 -23.31
C ALA A 772 18.23 8.85 -22.56
N HIS A 773 18.25 8.53 -21.26
CA HIS A 773 17.06 8.35 -20.40
C HIS A 773 16.29 7.03 -20.61
N SER A 774 16.99 6.01 -21.11
CA SER A 774 16.62 4.61 -21.05
C SER A 774 17.63 3.88 -20.17
N ALA A 775 17.16 3.13 -19.16
CA ALA A 775 18.06 2.49 -18.19
C ALA A 775 19.10 1.59 -18.89
N LEU A 776 18.70 0.85 -19.93
CA LEU A 776 19.63 -0.02 -20.66
C LEU A 776 20.67 0.77 -21.46
N SER A 777 20.27 1.88 -22.09
CA SER A 777 21.20 2.70 -22.87
C SER A 777 22.22 3.39 -21.96
N ASP A 778 21.76 3.89 -20.82
CA ASP A 778 22.60 4.59 -19.84
C ASP A 778 23.52 3.62 -19.09
N ALA A 779 23.07 2.40 -18.78
CA ALA A 779 23.92 1.33 -18.26
C ALA A 779 25.01 0.91 -19.28
N ARG A 780 24.66 0.74 -20.56
CA ARG A 780 25.63 0.45 -21.63
C ARG A 780 26.67 1.56 -21.78
N ALA A 781 26.23 2.82 -21.76
CA ALA A 781 27.13 3.96 -21.89
C ALA A 781 28.06 4.09 -20.67
N THR A 782 27.53 3.86 -19.47
CA THR A 782 28.30 3.79 -18.22
C THR A 782 29.32 2.66 -18.25
N GLY A 783 28.96 1.49 -18.80
CA GLY A 783 29.88 0.37 -18.99
C GLY A 783 31.03 0.72 -19.91
N ARG A 784 30.74 1.32 -21.09
CA ARG A 784 31.79 1.81 -22.01
C ARG A 784 32.70 2.84 -21.35
N LEU A 785 32.16 3.71 -20.50
CA LEU A 785 32.94 4.68 -19.75
C LEU A 785 33.85 3.99 -18.71
N LEU A 786 33.36 2.98 -17.99
CA LEU A 786 34.17 2.18 -17.07
C LEU A 786 35.32 1.48 -17.80
N THR A 787 35.07 0.86 -18.95
CA THR A 787 36.10 0.18 -19.77
C THR A 787 37.27 1.12 -20.07
N ARG A 788 37.02 2.40 -20.38
CA ARG A 788 38.08 3.40 -20.59
C ARG A 788 38.94 3.63 -19.35
N PHE A 789 38.36 3.60 -18.16
CA PHE A 789 39.10 3.70 -16.91
C PHE A 789 39.90 2.41 -16.60
N LEU A 790 39.33 1.24 -16.86
CA LEU A 790 39.98 -0.06 -16.62
C LEU A 790 41.20 -0.25 -17.52
N LEU A 791 41.07 0.08 -18.81
CA LEU A 791 42.15 -0.05 -19.80
C LEU A 791 43.16 1.12 -19.79
N ASP A 792 42.95 2.12 -18.92
CA ASP A 792 43.73 3.37 -18.87
C ASP A 792 43.78 4.13 -20.22
N GLU A 793 42.74 3.95 -21.06
CA GLU A 793 42.60 4.60 -22.37
C GLU A 793 42.02 6.03 -22.25
N LEU A 794 42.68 6.85 -21.44
CA LEU A 794 42.24 8.20 -21.11
C LEU A 794 42.91 9.25 -22.00
N PRO A 795 42.24 10.37 -22.36
CA PRO A 795 42.88 11.48 -23.07
C PRO A 795 44.08 12.04 -22.28
N ASN A 796 45.11 12.56 -22.96
CA ASN A 796 46.35 13.07 -22.34
C ASN A 796 46.17 14.11 -21.22
N SER A 797 45.00 14.76 -21.15
CA SER A 797 44.64 15.75 -20.13
C SER A 797 44.02 15.13 -18.86
N ALA A 798 43.73 13.83 -18.86
CA ALA A 798 43.14 13.09 -17.76
C ALA A 798 44.19 12.36 -16.90
N ARG A 799 43.84 12.00 -15.67
CA ARG A 799 44.72 11.29 -14.72
C ARG A 799 44.27 9.84 -14.54
N SER A 800 45.22 8.91 -14.51
CA SER A 800 44.92 7.50 -14.19
C SER A 800 44.35 7.36 -12.78
N VAL A 801 43.41 6.43 -12.60
CA VAL A 801 42.68 6.17 -11.36
C VAL A 801 42.63 4.67 -11.09
N SER A 802 42.79 4.27 -9.82
CA SER A 802 42.60 2.88 -9.42
C SER A 802 41.11 2.59 -9.26
N VAL A 803 40.65 1.53 -9.92
CA VAL A 803 39.28 1.03 -9.82
C VAL A 803 39.28 -0.11 -8.79
N THR A 804 38.52 0.06 -7.71
CA THR A 804 38.38 -0.95 -6.64
C THR A 804 36.92 -1.01 -6.20
N GLY A 805 36.44 -2.21 -5.87
CA GLY A 805 35.11 -2.45 -5.36
C GLY A 805 34.98 -3.86 -4.78
N ASP A 806 33.90 -4.11 -4.08
CA ASP A 806 33.62 -5.40 -3.44
C ASP A 806 32.59 -6.18 -4.25
N ALA A 807 32.82 -7.48 -4.37
CA ALA A 807 31.86 -8.38 -5.00
C ALA A 807 30.57 -8.44 -4.19
N MET A 808 29.44 -8.33 -4.87
CA MET A 808 28.13 -8.38 -4.25
C MET A 808 27.79 -9.80 -3.82
N GLN A 809 27.17 -9.93 -2.65
CA GLN A 809 26.75 -11.23 -2.12
C GLN A 809 25.34 -11.13 -1.52
N PRO A 810 24.37 -11.94 -1.99
CA PRO A 810 23.04 -11.93 -1.42
C PRO A 810 23.03 -12.49 0.01
N SER A 811 22.15 -11.97 0.86
CA SER A 811 22.06 -12.38 2.27
C SER A 811 21.41 -13.74 2.48
N ARG A 812 20.88 -14.33 1.40
CA ARG A 812 20.29 -15.67 1.34
C ARG A 812 20.57 -16.26 -0.04
N GLU A 813 20.41 -17.56 -0.15
CA GLU A 813 20.41 -18.23 -1.46
C GLU A 813 19.28 -17.64 -2.32
N VAL A 814 19.61 -17.39 -3.58
CA VAL A 814 18.72 -16.83 -4.59
C VAL A 814 18.26 -17.94 -5.52
N TYR A 815 16.96 -17.99 -5.80
CA TYR A 815 16.36 -18.97 -6.69
C TYR A 815 15.77 -18.23 -7.90
N PRO A 816 16.57 -17.94 -8.94
CA PRO A 816 16.08 -17.22 -10.11
C PRO A 816 14.89 -17.97 -10.71
N LEU A 817 13.81 -17.23 -10.92
CA LEU A 817 12.53 -17.73 -11.41
C LEU A 817 12.47 -17.75 -12.93
N GLY A 818 13.39 -17.05 -13.61
CA GLY A 818 13.35 -16.88 -15.05
C GLY A 818 12.16 -16.02 -15.48
N THR A 819 11.87 -14.95 -14.73
CA THR A 819 10.74 -14.06 -14.97
C THR A 819 10.85 -13.45 -16.36
N GLU A 820 9.73 -13.43 -17.10
CA GLU A 820 9.66 -12.83 -18.43
C GLU A 820 9.90 -11.32 -18.31
N THR A 821 10.91 -10.82 -19.03
CA THR A 821 11.28 -9.40 -19.04
C THR A 821 10.40 -8.63 -20.01
N MET A 822 10.10 -7.38 -19.66
CA MET A 822 9.29 -6.51 -20.50
C MET A 822 10.10 -5.27 -20.92
N GLU A 823 10.34 -5.13 -22.22
CA GLU A 823 11.08 -4.00 -22.78
C GLU A 823 10.14 -2.81 -23.07
N ARG A 824 10.71 -1.61 -23.15
CA ARG A 824 10.03 -0.41 -23.62
C ARG A 824 9.45 -0.66 -25.03
N GLY A 825 8.18 -0.32 -25.23
CA GLY A 825 7.48 -0.49 -26.52
C GLY A 825 6.79 -1.85 -26.74
N ASN A 826 6.89 -2.81 -25.80
CA ASN A 826 6.07 -4.04 -25.84
C ASN A 826 4.65 -3.86 -25.27
N SER A 827 4.32 -2.68 -24.72
CA SER A 827 2.98 -2.24 -24.31
C SER A 827 2.16 -1.77 -25.52
N TYR A 828 1.68 -2.71 -26.34
CA TYR A 828 0.88 -2.45 -27.56
C TYR A 828 1.57 -1.54 -28.59
N MET A 829 2.03 -2.13 -29.70
CA MET A 829 2.42 -1.37 -30.89
C MET A 829 1.21 -0.61 -31.47
N ASN A 830 1.25 0.72 -31.36
CA ASN A 830 0.53 1.80 -32.09
C ASN A 830 0.59 3.03 -31.14
N ASP A 831 1.06 4.25 -31.42
CA ASP A 831 1.49 4.97 -32.62
C ASP A 831 2.42 6.13 -32.19
N ASP A 832 3.69 6.14 -32.63
CA ASP A 832 4.69 7.18 -32.28
C ASP A 832 4.34 8.56 -32.88
N TRP A 833 3.59 8.57 -33.99
CA TRP A 833 3.15 9.80 -34.66
C TRP A 833 1.96 10.48 -33.95
N LEU A 834 1.09 9.72 -33.26
CA LEU A 834 -0.10 10.27 -32.61
C LEU A 834 0.30 11.12 -31.39
N SER A 835 1.25 10.64 -30.59
CA SER A 835 1.77 11.41 -29.44
C SER A 835 2.38 12.73 -29.91
N ALA A 836 3.16 12.70 -30.99
CA ALA A 836 3.73 13.91 -31.60
C ALA A 836 2.63 14.85 -32.14
N ALA A 837 1.58 14.32 -32.77
CA ALA A 837 0.47 15.12 -33.28
C ALA A 837 -0.41 15.71 -32.16
N ILE A 838 -0.54 15.02 -31.02
CA ILE A 838 -1.24 15.51 -29.82
C ILE A 838 -0.45 16.63 -29.15
N ASP A 839 0.87 16.48 -29.01
CA ASP A 839 1.74 17.48 -28.40
C ASP A 839 1.78 18.81 -29.19
N GLU A 840 1.51 18.77 -30.49
CA GLU A 840 1.42 19.95 -31.36
C GLU A 840 0.00 20.57 -31.45
N MET A 841 -0.99 20.01 -30.74
CA MET A 841 -2.35 20.55 -30.78
C MET A 841 -2.47 21.91 -30.07
N PRO A 842 -3.11 22.91 -30.71
CA PRO A 842 -3.30 24.21 -30.09
C PRO A 842 -4.44 24.18 -29.05
N SER A 843 -4.20 24.79 -27.88
CA SER A 843 -5.23 25.03 -26.86
C SER A 843 -6.44 25.77 -27.47
N SER A 844 -7.64 25.37 -27.03
CA SER A 844 -8.92 25.97 -27.43
C SER A 844 -9.13 27.37 -26.85
N GLY A 845 -8.31 27.77 -25.87
CA GLY A 845 -8.37 29.07 -25.18
C GLY A 845 -9.53 29.20 -24.19
N ASN A 846 -10.26 28.11 -23.93
CA ASN A 846 -11.29 28.01 -22.91
C ASN A 846 -10.86 26.95 -21.89
N VAL A 847 -10.71 27.37 -20.62
CA VAL A 847 -10.20 26.53 -19.52
C VAL A 847 -11.00 25.23 -19.34
N ASP A 848 -12.31 25.28 -19.53
CA ASP A 848 -13.17 24.11 -19.36
C ASP A 848 -13.03 23.15 -20.55
N THR A 849 -12.98 23.69 -21.76
CA THR A 849 -12.77 22.88 -22.99
C THR A 849 -11.37 22.28 -23.02
N ASP A 850 -10.34 23.03 -22.61
CA ASP A 850 -8.96 22.56 -22.53
C ASP A 850 -8.81 21.46 -21.47
N SER A 851 -9.48 21.59 -20.33
CA SER A 851 -9.48 20.53 -19.31
C SER A 851 -10.19 19.25 -19.79
N TYR A 852 -11.19 19.37 -20.67
CA TYR A 852 -11.83 18.21 -21.30
C TYR A 852 -10.95 17.60 -22.40
N LEU A 853 -10.26 18.42 -23.19
CA LEU A 853 -9.33 18.01 -24.23
C LEU A 853 -8.10 17.31 -23.63
N GLU A 854 -7.54 17.80 -22.53
CA GLU A 854 -6.42 17.15 -21.82
C GLU A 854 -6.76 15.71 -21.38
N LEU A 855 -8.01 15.47 -20.95
CA LEU A 855 -8.48 14.14 -20.60
C LEU A 855 -8.76 13.28 -21.85
N LEU A 856 -9.17 13.91 -22.95
CA LEU A 856 -9.39 13.25 -24.23
C LEU A 856 -8.07 12.83 -24.87
N ASP A 857 -7.04 13.67 -24.81
CA ASP A 857 -5.68 13.38 -25.27
C ASP A 857 -5.17 12.08 -24.65
N PHE A 858 -5.31 11.97 -23.33
CA PHE A 858 -4.89 10.80 -22.56
C PHE A 858 -5.66 9.53 -22.94
N ALA A 859 -6.97 9.65 -23.18
CA ALA A 859 -7.85 8.55 -23.53
C ALA A 859 -7.78 8.12 -25.01
N MET A 860 -7.11 8.90 -25.86
CA MET A 860 -6.95 8.64 -27.30
C MET A 860 -5.59 7.99 -27.65
N LEU A 861 -4.66 7.87 -26.69
CA LEU A 861 -3.30 7.35 -26.90
C LEU A 861 -3.23 5.87 -27.33
N ASP A 862 -4.29 5.10 -27.13
CA ASP A 862 -4.35 3.67 -27.49
C ASP A 862 -5.45 3.33 -28.49
N PHE A 863 -6.15 4.35 -29.00
CA PHE A 863 -7.31 4.26 -29.87
C PHE A 863 -8.48 3.39 -29.36
N GLU A 864 -8.48 2.99 -28.09
CA GLU A 864 -9.53 2.19 -27.49
C GLU A 864 -10.09 2.89 -26.26
N LEU A 865 -11.17 3.65 -26.45
CA LEU A 865 -11.90 4.20 -25.32
C LEU A 865 -12.55 3.07 -24.51
N SER A 866 -11.97 2.72 -23.36
CA SER A 866 -12.53 1.71 -22.47
C SER A 866 -13.87 2.17 -21.86
N VAL A 867 -14.62 1.25 -21.27
CA VAL A 867 -15.86 1.60 -20.55
C VAL A 867 -15.56 2.54 -19.36
N HIS A 868 -14.35 2.50 -18.82
CA HIS A 868 -13.93 3.35 -17.71
C HIS A 868 -13.58 4.76 -18.20
N GLU A 869 -12.72 4.90 -19.23
CA GLU A 869 -12.35 6.21 -19.78
C GLU A 869 -13.54 6.95 -20.39
N ARG A 870 -14.49 6.24 -21.02
CA ARG A 870 -15.76 6.85 -21.46
C ARG A 870 -16.57 7.38 -20.29
N ARG A 871 -16.60 6.68 -19.16
CA ARG A 871 -17.29 7.15 -17.95
C ARG A 871 -16.57 8.35 -17.34
N GLU A 872 -15.25 8.38 -17.39
CA GLU A 872 -14.44 9.50 -16.90
C GLU A 872 -14.58 10.74 -17.77
N LEU A 873 -14.49 10.63 -19.11
CA LEU A 873 -14.79 11.73 -20.03
C LEU A 873 -16.22 12.24 -19.85
N THR A 874 -17.20 11.34 -19.75
CA THR A 874 -18.60 11.73 -19.53
C THR A 874 -18.81 12.41 -18.16
N ALA A 875 -18.13 11.93 -17.11
CA ALA A 875 -18.19 12.53 -15.79
C ALA A 875 -17.51 13.91 -15.77
N HIS A 876 -16.38 14.06 -16.47
CA HIS A 876 -15.63 15.29 -16.56
C HIS A 876 -16.36 16.36 -17.36
N ALA A 877 -16.92 16.02 -18.53
CA ALA A 877 -17.80 16.90 -19.30
C ALA A 877 -18.98 17.42 -18.44
N ARG A 878 -19.59 16.56 -17.63
CA ARG A 878 -20.69 16.94 -16.71
C ARG A 878 -20.22 17.87 -15.59
N ASN A 879 -19.04 17.63 -15.03
CA ASN A 879 -18.46 18.48 -13.99
C ASN A 879 -18.12 19.87 -14.51
N LEU A 880 -17.76 19.97 -15.79
CA LEU A 880 -17.51 21.22 -16.51
C LEU A 880 -18.79 21.89 -17.03
N GLY A 881 -19.97 21.28 -16.81
CA GLY A 881 -21.25 21.81 -17.28
C GLY A 881 -21.48 21.72 -18.79
N MET A 882 -20.70 20.90 -19.50
CA MET A 882 -20.81 20.67 -20.94
C MET A 882 -21.98 19.73 -21.25
N SER A 883 -22.82 20.08 -22.23
CA SER A 883 -23.86 19.17 -22.73
C SER A 883 -23.25 18.10 -23.64
N GLN A 884 -23.99 17.02 -23.92
CA GLN A 884 -23.54 16.01 -24.88
C GLN A 884 -23.28 16.62 -26.26
N ALA A 885 -24.10 17.58 -26.70
CA ALA A 885 -23.89 18.30 -27.95
C ALA A 885 -22.62 19.19 -27.93
N ASP A 886 -22.22 19.70 -26.76
CA ASP A 886 -20.96 20.43 -26.60
C ASP A 886 -19.76 19.47 -26.65
N ALA A 887 -19.87 18.29 -26.04
CA ALA A 887 -18.85 17.24 -26.09
C ALA A 887 -18.65 16.72 -27.53
N ASP A 888 -19.73 16.42 -28.25
CA ASP A 888 -19.68 15.98 -29.65
C ASP A 888 -19.07 17.08 -30.56
N ARG A 889 -19.37 18.36 -30.27
CA ARG A 889 -18.74 19.50 -30.98
C ARG A 889 -17.24 19.56 -30.70
N VAL A 890 -16.80 19.32 -29.47
CA VAL A 890 -15.39 19.29 -29.09
C VAL A 890 -14.67 18.08 -29.70
N HIS A 891 -15.31 16.91 -29.78
CA HIS A 891 -14.78 15.74 -30.48
C HIS A 891 -14.59 15.98 -31.98
N MET A 892 -15.55 16.65 -32.63
CA MET A 892 -15.42 17.06 -34.03
C MET A 892 -14.29 18.09 -34.23
N GLN A 893 -14.13 19.01 -33.29
CA GLN A 893 -13.05 20.00 -33.31
C GLN A 893 -11.68 19.34 -33.12
N TYR A 894 -11.59 18.37 -32.22
CA TYR A 894 -10.42 17.54 -31.96
C TYR A 894 -9.94 16.82 -33.24
N ILE A 895 -10.83 16.09 -33.92
CA ILE A 895 -10.50 15.41 -35.18
C ILE A 895 -10.03 16.40 -36.26
N ARG A 896 -10.66 17.58 -36.37
CA ARG A 896 -10.23 18.61 -37.34
C ARG A 896 -8.85 19.17 -37.01
N GLN A 897 -8.52 19.34 -35.74
CA GLN A 897 -7.21 19.81 -35.31
C GLN A 897 -6.15 18.74 -35.56
N LEU A 898 -6.45 17.48 -35.24
CA LEU A 898 -5.56 16.35 -35.48
C LEU A 898 -5.25 16.19 -36.97
N VAL A 899 -6.26 16.28 -37.84
CA VAL A 899 -6.06 16.27 -39.30
C VAL A 899 -5.18 17.44 -39.76
N ARG A 900 -5.34 18.65 -39.19
CA ARG A 900 -4.50 19.81 -39.55
C ARG A 900 -3.04 19.64 -39.14
N VAL A 901 -2.80 19.06 -37.96
CA VAL A 901 -1.44 18.77 -37.48
C VAL A 901 -0.78 17.73 -38.39
N VAL A 902 -1.49 16.64 -38.71
CA VAL A 902 -1.03 15.61 -39.65
C VAL A 902 -0.80 16.17 -41.06
N MET A 903 -1.59 17.14 -41.50
CA MET A 903 -1.40 17.79 -42.81
C MET A 903 -0.33 18.88 -42.81
N SER A 904 0.30 19.20 -41.67
CA SER A 904 1.19 20.36 -41.53
C SER A 904 2.48 20.23 -42.36
N ASP A 905 2.93 19.01 -42.62
CA ASP A 905 4.11 18.71 -43.45
C ASP A 905 3.77 18.56 -44.96
N GLY A 906 2.47 18.59 -45.29
CA GLY A 906 1.93 18.48 -46.64
C GLY A 906 1.85 17.05 -47.20
N VAL A 907 2.14 16.01 -46.43
CA VAL A 907 2.14 14.60 -46.87
C VAL A 907 1.49 13.70 -45.82
N VAL A 908 0.24 13.27 -46.05
CA VAL A 908 -0.43 12.31 -45.17
C VAL A 908 -0.11 10.88 -45.58
N THR A 909 0.63 10.17 -44.73
CA THR A 909 0.99 8.76 -44.91
C THR A 909 -0.24 7.84 -44.72
N GLN A 910 -0.15 6.61 -45.21
CA GLN A 910 -1.23 5.63 -45.00
C GLN A 910 -1.42 5.30 -43.51
N GLN A 911 -0.34 5.28 -42.73
CA GLN A 911 -0.40 5.03 -41.29
C GLN A 911 -1.12 6.16 -40.53
N GLU A 912 -0.82 7.42 -40.84
CA GLU A 912 -1.52 8.56 -40.26
C GLU A 912 -3.00 8.59 -40.66
N ARG A 913 -3.30 8.24 -41.92
CA ARG A 913 -4.69 8.14 -42.39
C ARG A 913 -5.46 7.04 -41.67
N ASP A 914 -4.86 5.86 -41.50
CA ASP A 914 -5.49 4.72 -40.82
C ASP A 914 -5.74 5.05 -39.34
N GLY A 915 -4.82 5.73 -38.66
CA GLY A 915 -5.05 6.16 -37.28
C GLY A 915 -6.01 7.35 -37.16
N LEU A 916 -6.09 8.28 -38.12
CA LEU A 916 -7.15 9.30 -38.16
C LEU A 916 -8.55 8.67 -38.29
N TRP A 917 -8.70 7.60 -39.09
CA TRP A 917 -9.95 6.85 -39.16
C TRP A 917 -10.28 6.13 -37.85
N LEU A 918 -9.27 5.59 -37.19
CA LEU A 918 -9.45 4.89 -35.93
C LEU A 918 -9.84 5.88 -34.82
N ALA A 919 -9.20 7.05 -34.75
CA ALA A 919 -9.59 8.11 -33.81
C ALA A 919 -11.04 8.57 -34.04
N ALA A 920 -11.45 8.73 -35.30
CA ALA A 920 -12.82 9.11 -35.61
C ALA A 920 -13.84 8.04 -35.19
N ASP A 921 -13.56 6.76 -35.45
CA ASP A 921 -14.43 5.64 -35.05
C ASP A 921 -14.60 5.58 -33.52
N THR A 922 -13.50 5.76 -32.80
CA THR A 922 -13.46 5.79 -31.33
C THR A 922 -14.28 6.93 -30.73
N LEU A 923 -14.35 8.08 -31.41
CA LEU A 923 -15.17 9.23 -31.04
C LEU A 923 -16.59 9.22 -31.65
N GLY A 924 -16.98 8.16 -32.37
CA GLY A 924 -18.30 8.05 -33.00
C GLY A 924 -18.51 8.98 -34.21
N ILE A 925 -17.41 9.40 -34.87
CA ILE A 925 -17.39 10.26 -36.04
C ILE A 925 -17.17 9.40 -37.31
N SER A 926 -17.95 9.65 -38.36
CA SER A 926 -17.88 8.90 -39.62
C SER A 926 -16.53 9.10 -40.32
N ARG A 927 -15.94 8.01 -40.85
CA ARG A 927 -14.66 8.05 -41.59
C ARG A 927 -14.73 8.94 -42.84
N GLU A 928 -15.91 9.06 -43.44
CA GLU A 928 -16.20 9.94 -44.57
C GLU A 928 -15.94 11.41 -44.24
N VAL A 929 -16.15 11.83 -42.98
CA VAL A 929 -15.89 13.20 -42.52
C VAL A 929 -14.39 13.48 -42.48
N VAL A 930 -13.58 12.51 -42.04
CA VAL A 930 -12.11 12.61 -42.03
C VAL A 930 -11.58 12.74 -43.46
N GLU A 931 -12.09 11.90 -44.37
CA GLU A 931 -11.73 11.97 -45.79
C GLU A 931 -12.16 13.28 -46.45
N GLU A 932 -13.32 13.84 -46.09
CA GLU A 932 -13.76 15.14 -46.60
C GLU A 932 -12.81 16.26 -46.16
N ILE A 933 -12.34 16.24 -44.91
CA ILE A 933 -11.39 17.23 -44.37
C ILE A 933 -10.02 17.08 -45.04
N LEU A 934 -9.53 15.84 -45.21
CA LEU A 934 -8.26 15.55 -45.89
C LEU A 934 -8.27 15.99 -47.36
N ASN A 935 -9.40 15.81 -48.04
CA ASN A 935 -9.55 16.13 -49.46
C ASN A 935 -9.85 17.62 -49.74
N THR A 936 -10.25 18.40 -48.74
CA THR A 936 -10.54 19.85 -48.87
C THR A 936 -9.33 20.75 -48.61
N GLY A 937 -8.16 20.19 -48.30
CA GLY A 937 -6.93 20.93 -48.02
C GLY A 937 -6.53 21.91 -49.13
N SER A 938 -6.56 23.21 -48.82
CA SER A 938 -6.27 24.38 -49.68
C SER A 938 -7.46 25.05 -50.37
N THR A 939 -8.50 25.46 -49.63
CA THR A 939 -9.20 26.73 -49.93
C THR A 939 -9.69 27.36 -48.62
N GLY A 940 -9.56 28.68 -48.51
CA GLY A 940 -9.54 29.41 -47.24
C GLY A 940 -10.86 29.48 -46.48
N ASP A 941 -10.74 29.59 -45.15
CA ASP A 941 -11.06 30.84 -44.45
C ASP A 941 -10.44 30.78 -43.03
N ASP A 942 -9.38 31.58 -42.87
CA ASP A 942 -8.74 31.92 -41.61
C ASP A 942 -9.66 32.87 -40.82
N ALA A 943 -10.65 32.32 -40.13
CA ALA A 943 -11.40 33.04 -39.10
C ALA A 943 -12.34 32.07 -38.37
N THR A 944 -11.93 31.56 -37.20
CA THR A 944 -12.63 31.75 -35.92
C THR A 944 -12.13 30.78 -34.83
N GLN A 945 -11.70 31.39 -33.71
CA GLN A 945 -11.41 30.82 -32.38
C GLN A 945 -10.03 30.16 -32.16
N VAL A 946 -8.99 30.98 -32.33
CA VAL A 946 -7.86 31.07 -31.37
C VAL A 946 -8.15 32.28 -30.48
N SER A 947 -7.99 32.17 -29.17
CA SER A 947 -8.31 33.25 -28.22
C SER A 947 -7.61 34.58 -28.59
N THR A 948 -8.44 35.60 -28.75
CA THR A 948 -8.17 36.94 -29.27
C THR A 948 -7.47 37.84 -28.25
N LEU A 949 -6.14 37.92 -28.28
CA LEU A 949 -5.44 39.04 -27.65
C LEU A 949 -5.35 40.19 -28.65
N THR A 950 -6.16 41.23 -28.47
CA THR A 950 -6.15 42.48 -29.26
C THR A 950 -5.81 43.66 -28.36
N LEU A 951 -4.91 44.54 -28.80
CA LEU A 951 -4.52 45.76 -28.08
C LEU A 951 -5.41 46.93 -28.49
N GLN A 952 -5.72 47.83 -27.57
CA GLN A 952 -6.46 49.08 -27.81
C GLN A 952 -5.65 50.31 -27.38
N PRO A 953 -5.84 51.49 -28.00
CA PRO A 953 -5.15 52.70 -27.56
C PRO A 953 -5.52 53.02 -26.10
N GLY A 954 -4.52 53.29 -25.27
CA GLY A 954 -4.64 53.46 -23.82
C GLY A 954 -4.30 52.21 -23.00
N ASP A 955 -4.19 51.04 -23.62
CA ASP A 955 -3.80 49.82 -22.91
C ASP A 955 -2.39 49.92 -22.36
N ARG A 956 -2.21 49.39 -21.14
CA ARG A 956 -0.91 49.43 -20.48
C ARG A 956 -0.09 48.20 -20.83
N VAL A 957 1.09 48.43 -21.39
CA VAL A 957 2.05 47.39 -21.77
C VAL A 957 3.37 47.57 -21.02
N ALA A 958 4.06 46.47 -20.75
CA ALA A 958 5.34 46.48 -20.04
C ALA A 958 6.39 45.70 -20.83
N PHE A 959 7.67 46.06 -20.66
CA PHE A 959 8.78 45.39 -21.33
C PHE A 959 9.82 44.89 -20.33
N THR A 960 10.44 43.74 -20.63
CA THR A 960 11.54 43.15 -19.86
C THR A 960 12.57 42.48 -20.77
N GLY A 961 13.86 42.71 -20.49
CA GLY A 961 14.95 42.12 -21.28
C GLY A 961 15.14 42.71 -22.69
N THR A 962 14.15 43.44 -23.20
CA THR A 962 14.21 44.28 -24.42
C THR A 962 13.50 45.61 -24.13
N ARG A 963 13.87 46.65 -24.88
CA ARG A 963 13.12 47.92 -24.96
C ARG A 963 12.75 48.26 -26.42
N ALA A 964 13.13 47.39 -27.35
CA ALA A 964 12.74 47.53 -28.73
C ALA A 964 11.23 47.29 -28.82
N GLY A 965 10.52 48.24 -29.45
CA GLY A 965 9.06 48.30 -29.48
C GLY A 965 8.41 49.26 -28.48
N GLU A 966 9.13 49.83 -27.49
CA GLU A 966 8.56 50.84 -26.58
C GLU A 966 8.09 52.09 -27.35
N ASP A 967 8.89 52.56 -28.31
CA ASP A 967 8.55 53.74 -29.13
C ASP A 967 7.35 53.46 -30.07
N ALA A 968 7.27 52.24 -30.62
CA ALA A 968 6.14 51.82 -31.47
C ALA A 968 4.84 51.68 -30.65
N ALA A 969 4.94 51.21 -29.41
CA ALA A 969 3.82 51.14 -28.49
C ALA A 969 3.27 52.54 -28.14
N VAL A 970 4.16 53.49 -27.84
CA VAL A 970 3.76 54.89 -27.57
C VAL A 970 3.15 55.54 -28.80
N ALA A 971 3.72 55.30 -29.98
CA ALA A 971 3.17 55.80 -31.24
C ALA A 971 1.78 55.24 -31.55
N ALA A 972 1.47 54.01 -31.11
CA ALA A 972 0.17 53.37 -31.25
C ALA A 972 -0.83 53.74 -30.13
N GLY A 973 -0.48 54.72 -29.29
CA GLY A 973 -1.34 55.20 -28.20
C GLY A 973 -1.34 54.32 -26.95
N LEU A 974 -0.43 53.35 -26.82
CA LEU A 974 -0.32 52.47 -25.66
C LEU A 974 0.47 53.12 -24.51
N ILE A 975 0.15 52.75 -23.27
CA ILE A 975 0.81 53.27 -22.06
C ILE A 975 1.95 52.34 -21.65
N VAL A 976 3.19 52.74 -21.91
CA VAL A 976 4.38 51.95 -21.53
C VAL A 976 4.77 52.20 -20.07
N GLY A 977 4.94 51.14 -19.28
CA GLY A 977 5.46 51.28 -17.92
C GLY A 977 5.76 49.97 -17.18
N GLY A 978 5.88 50.04 -15.85
CA GLY A 978 6.08 48.86 -15.02
C GLY A 978 4.83 47.96 -14.92
N VAL A 979 5.03 46.68 -14.58
CA VAL A 979 3.99 45.65 -14.44
C VAL A 979 3.10 45.95 -13.22
N THR A 980 1.82 46.24 -13.49
CA THR A 980 0.75 46.39 -12.50
C THR A 980 -0.40 45.45 -12.86
N LYS A 981 -1.43 45.33 -12.02
CA LYS A 981 -2.62 44.50 -12.34
C LYS A 981 -3.42 45.02 -13.55
N ALA A 982 -3.19 46.27 -13.96
CA ALA A 982 -3.82 46.87 -15.13
C ALA A 982 -2.97 46.70 -16.41
N THR A 983 -1.83 46.01 -16.33
CA THR A 983 -1.00 45.70 -17.50
C THR A 983 -1.65 44.57 -18.28
N VAL A 984 -1.91 44.82 -19.57
CA VAL A 984 -2.60 43.90 -20.47
C VAL A 984 -1.65 42.84 -21.03
N VAL A 985 -0.39 43.23 -21.30
CA VAL A 985 0.62 42.29 -21.79
C VAL A 985 2.03 42.70 -21.35
N LEU A 986 2.88 41.71 -21.07
CA LEU A 986 4.32 41.87 -20.87
C LEU A 986 5.07 41.37 -22.10
N VAL A 987 5.87 42.23 -22.71
CA VAL A 987 6.74 41.89 -23.84
C VAL A 987 8.12 41.51 -23.31
N ALA A 988 8.58 40.32 -23.67
CA ALA A 988 9.89 39.81 -23.28
C ALA A 988 10.70 39.39 -24.51
N ALA A 989 12.02 39.61 -24.44
CA ALA A 989 12.94 39.05 -25.44
C ALA A 989 12.90 37.51 -25.45
N ASP A 990 12.64 36.94 -24.27
CA ASP A 990 12.44 35.52 -24.03
C ASP A 990 11.19 35.36 -23.12
N PRO A 991 10.11 34.70 -23.58
CA PRO A 991 8.90 34.47 -22.80
C PRO A 991 9.14 33.72 -21.48
N ASP A 992 10.23 32.95 -21.39
CA ASP A 992 10.62 32.18 -20.20
C ASP A 992 11.45 32.98 -19.20
N SER A 993 11.66 34.28 -19.46
CA SER A 993 12.43 35.16 -18.59
C SER A 993 11.97 35.09 -17.12
N MET A 994 12.93 35.01 -16.20
CA MET A 994 12.71 34.96 -14.74
C MET A 994 12.91 36.32 -14.05
N SER A 995 12.84 37.41 -14.81
CA SER A 995 13.01 38.76 -14.30
C SER A 995 11.97 39.13 -13.23
N GLY A 996 12.27 40.14 -12.40
CA GLY A 996 11.31 40.63 -11.40
C GLY A 996 9.98 41.11 -12.01
N LYS A 997 9.97 41.52 -13.30
CA LYS A 997 8.75 41.88 -14.03
C LYS A 997 8.00 40.65 -14.54
N ALA A 998 8.71 39.63 -15.06
CA ALA A 998 8.10 38.40 -15.56
C ALA A 998 7.49 37.53 -14.44
N LYS A 999 8.19 37.42 -13.30
CA LYS A 999 7.62 36.78 -12.09
C LYS A 999 6.33 37.47 -11.63
N LYS A 1000 6.30 38.81 -11.70
CA LYS A 1000 5.13 39.60 -11.30
C LYS A 1000 3.99 39.53 -12.31
N ALA A 1001 4.28 39.40 -13.61
CA ALA A 1001 3.28 39.18 -14.65
C ALA A 1001 2.62 37.80 -14.51
N ARG A 1002 3.40 36.74 -14.28
CA ARG A 1002 2.88 35.39 -13.98
C ARG A 1002 2.00 35.41 -12.72
N GLN A 1003 2.44 36.09 -11.66
CA GLN A 1003 1.63 36.24 -10.44
C GLN A 1003 0.28 36.94 -10.67
N TYR A 1004 0.23 37.87 -11.64
CA TYR A 1004 -1.00 38.59 -12.00
C TYR A 1004 -1.74 37.99 -13.19
N HIS A 1005 -1.30 36.83 -13.69
CA HIS A 1005 -1.90 36.14 -14.84
C HIS A 1005 -1.93 37.02 -16.10
N ILE A 1006 -0.88 37.84 -16.28
CA ILE A 1006 -0.71 38.73 -17.43
C ILE A 1006 0.08 37.98 -18.51
N PRO A 1007 -0.42 37.90 -19.75
CA PRO A 1007 0.25 37.23 -20.86
C PRO A 1007 1.68 37.75 -21.08
N ILE A 1008 2.64 36.84 -21.28
CA ILE A 1008 4.02 37.16 -21.64
C ILE A 1008 4.23 36.74 -23.10
N ILE A 1009 4.55 37.71 -23.96
CA ILE A 1009 4.70 37.47 -25.40
C ILE A 1009 6.08 37.90 -25.91
N THR A 1010 6.50 37.32 -27.03
CA THR A 1010 7.72 37.73 -27.73
C THR A 1010 7.57 39.10 -28.37
N GLU A 1011 8.70 39.77 -28.59
CA GLU A 1011 8.75 41.04 -29.32
C GLU A 1011 8.15 40.92 -30.73
N HIS A 1012 8.41 39.81 -31.42
CA HIS A 1012 7.85 39.54 -32.75
C HIS A 1012 6.31 39.53 -32.74
N ARG A 1013 5.70 38.85 -31.77
CA ARG A 1013 4.24 38.81 -31.64
C ARG A 1013 3.66 40.17 -31.24
N PHE A 1014 4.36 40.91 -30.38
CA PHE A 1014 3.94 42.25 -29.99
C PHE A 1014 3.92 43.22 -31.19
N ASN A 1015 4.96 43.18 -32.04
CA ASN A 1015 5.03 44.03 -33.22
C ASN A 1015 3.92 43.71 -34.24
N GLN A 1016 3.49 42.46 -34.34
CA GLN A 1016 2.30 42.09 -35.14
C GLN A 1016 1.03 42.74 -34.57
N LEU A 1017 0.81 42.65 -33.26
CA LEU A 1017 -0.36 43.24 -32.60
C LEU A 1017 -0.39 44.78 -32.71
N VAL A 1018 0.77 45.44 -32.62
CA VAL A 1018 0.88 46.90 -32.81
C VAL A 1018 0.65 47.28 -34.27
N ALA A 1019 1.12 46.49 -35.23
CA ALA A 1019 0.87 46.72 -36.65
C ALA A 1019 -0.61 46.54 -37.00
N ASP A 1020 -1.29 45.59 -36.37
CA ASP A 1020 -2.73 45.38 -36.53
C ASP A 1020 -3.53 46.52 -35.88
N LEU A 1021 -3.10 47.01 -34.70
CA LEU A 1021 -3.68 48.18 -34.05
C LEU A 1021 -3.57 49.44 -34.92
N MET A 1022 -2.40 49.68 -35.54
CA MET A 1022 -2.17 50.83 -36.42
C MET A 1022 -2.84 50.72 -37.80
N ARG A 1023 -3.33 49.54 -38.19
CA ARG A 1023 -4.09 49.33 -39.44
C ARG A 1023 -5.58 49.69 -39.31
N ILE A 1024 -6.07 49.89 -38.08
CA ILE A 1024 -7.49 50.10 -37.77
C ILE A 1024 -7.84 51.61 -37.68
N GLU A 1025 -6.87 52.53 -37.83
CA GLU A 1025 -7.08 53.97 -38.00
C GLU A 1025 -7.01 54.46 -39.45
#